data_AF-A0AA97FDE2-F1
#
_entry.id   AF-A0AA97FDE2-F1
#
_cell.length_a   1.000
_cell.length_b   1.000
_cell.length_c   1.000
_cell.angle_alpha   90.00
_cell.angle_beta   90.00
_cell.angle_gamma   90.00
#
_symmetry.space_group_name_H-M   'P 1'
#
loop_
_entity.id
_entity.type
_entity.pdbx_description
1 polymer ?
#
loop_
_entity_poly.entity_id
_entity_poly.type
_entity_poly.pdbx_seq_one_letter_code
_entity_poly.pdbx_strand_id
1 'polypeptide(L)'
;MKAKETQLLKFLKIPNQYIIPLYQRTYSWSEKQCAQLWDDILRAGKDKSIKGHFIGSVVYIEKGLYNTTDIPQMLVIDGQQRLTTISLLIAALGQAIKDRDDITEISQRRLNYYYLYNIEEEGELRYKLLLTQNDKESLKKILDENKLPKNPSESIVKNFEFFKDKIENSGVDPLTIYEGLNKLIIVDIALDRENDNPQLIFESLNSTGLQLSQADLIRNYVLMGLDTKDQECLYKEFWYPMEENFHESKEEHIFDRFMRDYLIVKTGKIPRLNQVYEAFKLYTHKIGAPTVHEIISDIYKFSQYFTAMNLFNEEDEKLRKIFFDIKSLRVDVVYPFLIEVYDDYQNKIINKDEFIEILNFTENYIFRRAVCEIPTNSLNKTFAGLSRELYKNNYLDSFKSVMVGMKTYKRYPSDAEFKRELMIRDVYNFRNSWYMLRKLENFNTKESVNLENCSIEHIMPQNENLSAEWQNDLGENWEEIHEQYLHTIGNLTITGYNPELSDRPFIQKRDMEGGFGSSPIRLNRGLSAISKWDVDEIEKRANRLSDRALEVWSYPDISDQNVCNFMNSSIFVKPAFRDLYNKILESIEDLVTESSYEDGGLSIWNTKTDLYLFLRPEKNHINVYFCIPPDEIHIPEGILIEDGRDLEEGYSRTSITSTSQIPQITEIIDKYINS
;
A
#
# COMPACT_ATOMS: atom_id res chain seq x y z
N MET A 1 32.52 -9.72 -20.84
CA MET A 1 32.55 -8.29 -20.51
C MET A 1 33.88 -7.65 -20.91
N LYS A 2 33.85 -6.52 -21.64
CA LYS A 2 35.05 -5.69 -21.93
C LYS A 2 34.90 -4.33 -21.26
N ALA A 3 35.78 -4.02 -20.30
CA ALA A 3 35.80 -2.73 -19.60
C ALA A 3 37.09 -1.97 -19.94
N LYS A 4 36.99 -0.68 -20.30
CA LYS A 4 38.14 0.19 -20.54
C LYS A 4 37.87 1.62 -20.07
N GLU A 5 38.91 2.29 -19.60
CA GLU A 5 38.84 3.72 -19.32
C GLU A 5 38.88 4.52 -20.63
N THR A 6 38.03 5.55 -20.75
CA THR A 6 38.04 6.47 -21.89
C THR A 6 37.55 7.86 -21.51
N GLN A 7 37.91 8.87 -22.30
CA GLN A 7 37.32 10.21 -22.18
C GLN A 7 35.89 10.20 -22.74
N LEU A 8 34.96 10.84 -22.03
CA LEU A 8 33.55 10.85 -22.40
C LEU A 8 33.31 11.41 -23.81
N LEU A 9 33.96 12.51 -24.17
CA LEU A 9 33.80 13.09 -25.51
C LEU A 9 34.41 12.19 -26.60
N LYS A 10 35.45 11.40 -26.29
CA LYS A 10 35.96 10.38 -27.24
C LYS A 10 34.96 9.24 -27.44
N PHE A 11 34.29 8.84 -26.36
CA PHE A 11 33.23 7.83 -26.39
C PHE A 11 32.04 8.28 -27.27
N LEU A 12 31.51 9.49 -27.04
CA LEU A 12 30.38 10.04 -27.81
C LEU A 12 30.71 10.29 -29.29
N LYS A 13 31.98 10.54 -29.61
CA LYS A 13 32.45 10.80 -30.98
C LYS A 13 32.34 9.59 -31.91
N ILE A 14 32.28 8.38 -31.37
CA ILE A 14 32.10 7.14 -32.15
C ILE A 14 30.71 7.18 -32.82
N PRO A 15 30.56 6.80 -34.10
CA PRO A 15 29.28 6.82 -34.83
C PRO A 15 28.36 5.67 -34.40
N ASN A 16 28.04 5.61 -33.11
CA ASN A 16 27.04 4.73 -32.52
C ASN A 16 25.78 5.53 -32.17
N GLN A 17 24.66 4.84 -32.08
CA GLN A 17 23.47 5.35 -31.40
C GLN A 17 23.30 4.64 -30.05
N TYR A 18 23.18 5.41 -28.97
CA TYR A 18 22.86 4.91 -27.64
C TYR A 18 21.35 4.96 -27.41
N ILE A 19 20.75 3.80 -27.20
CA ILE A 19 19.30 3.66 -27.00
C ILE A 19 19.05 3.35 -25.54
N ILE A 20 18.18 4.14 -24.92
CA ILE A 20 17.65 3.83 -23.59
C ILE A 20 16.47 2.85 -23.77
N PRO A 21 16.49 1.64 -23.20
CA PRO A 21 15.36 0.71 -23.25
C PRO A 21 14.15 1.19 -22.44
N LEU A 22 12.95 0.73 -22.81
CA LEU A 22 11.69 1.08 -22.12
C LEU A 22 11.63 0.69 -20.64
N TYR A 23 12.39 -0.33 -20.25
CA TYR A 23 12.43 -0.79 -18.86
C TYR A 23 13.29 0.08 -17.94
N GLN A 24 14.11 0.98 -18.50
CA GLN A 24 14.85 1.96 -17.73
C GLN A 24 13.93 3.11 -17.29
N ARG A 25 14.22 3.67 -16.11
CA ARG A 25 13.49 4.86 -15.64
C ARG A 25 13.77 6.06 -16.53
N THR A 26 12.80 6.97 -16.63
CA THR A 26 12.98 8.28 -17.26
C THR A 26 14.05 9.12 -16.53
N TYR A 27 14.42 10.23 -17.17
CA TYR A 27 15.39 11.16 -16.65
C TYR A 27 14.92 11.79 -15.33
N SER A 28 15.73 11.61 -14.28
CA SER A 28 15.38 11.86 -12.88
C SER A 28 16.46 12.61 -12.10
N TRP A 29 17.54 13.04 -12.76
CA TRP A 29 18.45 14.00 -12.13
C TRP A 29 17.73 15.33 -11.90
N SER A 30 17.92 15.90 -10.72
CA SER A 30 17.47 17.23 -10.36
C SER A 30 18.58 18.26 -10.59
N GLU A 31 18.25 19.54 -10.45
CA GLU A 31 19.22 20.64 -10.48
C GLU A 31 20.40 20.42 -9.52
N LYS A 32 20.21 19.72 -8.39
CA LYS A 32 21.30 19.43 -7.46
C LYS A 32 22.40 18.58 -8.11
N GLN A 33 22.03 17.52 -8.82
CA GLN A 33 23.00 16.68 -9.54
C GLN A 33 23.61 17.45 -10.73
N CYS A 34 22.81 18.25 -11.43
CA CYS A 34 23.30 19.10 -12.53
C CYS A 34 24.30 20.15 -12.05
N ALA A 35 24.05 20.79 -10.91
CA ALA A 35 24.95 21.76 -10.28
C ALA A 35 26.28 21.11 -9.86
N GLN A 36 26.22 19.92 -9.26
CA GLN A 36 27.43 19.17 -8.91
C GLN A 36 28.27 18.84 -10.16
N LEU A 37 27.63 18.34 -11.23
CA LEU A 37 28.32 18.06 -12.49
C LEU A 37 28.92 19.33 -13.10
N TRP A 38 28.17 20.44 -13.06
CA TRP A 38 28.63 21.74 -13.52
C TRP A 38 29.89 22.20 -12.78
N ASP A 39 29.88 22.15 -11.45
CA ASP A 39 31.02 22.55 -10.61
C ASP A 39 32.25 21.68 -10.88
N ASP A 40 32.05 20.38 -11.05
CA ASP A 40 33.11 19.43 -11.42
C ASP A 40 33.73 19.74 -12.79
N ILE A 41 32.91 20.05 -13.79
CA ILE A 41 33.36 20.45 -15.13
C ILE A 41 34.16 21.76 -15.05
N LEU A 42 33.66 22.76 -14.32
CA LEU A 42 34.35 24.04 -14.17
C LEU A 42 35.69 23.88 -13.46
N ARG A 43 35.73 23.08 -12.40
CA ARG A 43 36.97 22.76 -11.67
C ARG A 43 37.98 22.08 -12.59
N ALA A 44 37.54 21.07 -13.34
CA ALA A 44 38.40 20.39 -14.30
C ALA A 44 38.88 21.32 -15.41
N GLY A 45 38.03 22.20 -15.94
CA GLY A 45 38.40 23.16 -16.99
C GLY A 45 39.44 24.19 -16.54
N LYS A 46 39.18 24.86 -15.40
CA LYS A 46 40.04 25.94 -14.89
C LYS A 46 41.42 25.47 -14.43
N ASP A 47 41.52 24.26 -13.88
CA ASP A 47 42.78 23.73 -13.36
C ASP A 47 43.48 22.85 -14.41
N LYS A 48 44.58 23.38 -14.98
CA LYS A 48 45.42 22.66 -15.95
C LYS A 48 46.14 21.44 -15.35
N SER A 49 46.29 21.36 -14.03
CA SER A 49 46.90 20.20 -13.35
C SER A 49 45.97 18.99 -13.33
N ILE A 50 44.65 19.20 -13.40
CA ILE A 50 43.66 18.14 -13.49
C ILE A 50 43.72 17.52 -14.88
N LYS A 51 44.23 16.28 -14.95
CA LYS A 51 44.35 15.50 -16.20
C LYS A 51 43.04 14.80 -16.58
N GLY A 52 42.16 14.57 -15.61
CA GLY A 52 40.87 13.95 -15.82
C GLY A 52 40.01 13.95 -14.56
N HIS A 53 38.69 13.89 -14.74
CA HIS A 53 37.70 13.80 -13.68
C HIS A 53 36.77 12.62 -13.94
N PHE A 54 36.76 11.64 -13.05
CA PHE A 54 35.96 10.43 -13.20
C PHE A 54 34.50 10.70 -12.85
N ILE A 55 33.59 10.31 -13.74
CA ILE A 55 32.14 10.52 -13.56
C ILE A 55 31.30 9.23 -13.54
N GLY A 56 31.92 8.05 -13.55
CA GLY A 56 31.23 6.75 -13.48
C GLY A 56 31.43 5.87 -14.72
N SER A 57 30.58 4.86 -14.88
CA SER A 57 30.62 3.88 -15.97
C SER A 57 29.45 4.03 -16.94
N VAL A 58 29.66 3.74 -18.22
CA VAL A 58 28.56 3.56 -19.18
C VAL A 58 28.56 2.10 -19.60
N VAL A 59 27.45 1.42 -19.35
CA VAL A 59 27.32 -0.01 -19.60
C VAL A 59 26.24 -0.24 -20.64
N TYR A 60 26.57 -0.99 -21.68
CA TYR A 60 25.64 -1.20 -22.80
C TYR A 60 25.86 -2.55 -23.48
N ILE A 61 24.86 -2.95 -24.25
CA ILE A 61 24.85 -4.15 -25.10
C ILE A 61 24.64 -3.72 -26.55
N GLU A 62 25.44 -4.27 -27.45
CA GLU A 62 25.22 -4.11 -28.89
C GLU A 62 23.95 -4.85 -29.34
N LYS A 63 23.08 -4.19 -30.10
CA LYS A 63 21.78 -4.73 -30.53
C LYS A 63 21.90 -5.56 -31.83
N GLY A 64 22.59 -6.70 -31.74
CA GLY A 64 22.58 -7.77 -32.76
C GLY A 64 23.32 -7.47 -34.08
N LEU A 65 23.28 -8.42 -35.02
CA LEU A 65 23.96 -8.34 -36.33
C LEU A 65 23.15 -7.45 -37.30
N TYR A 66 23.73 -6.32 -37.69
CA TYR A 66 23.16 -5.37 -38.66
C TYR A 66 23.48 -5.74 -40.11
N ASN A 67 22.73 -5.14 -41.04
CA ASN A 67 23.24 -4.94 -42.39
C ASN A 67 24.50 -4.08 -42.33
N THR A 68 25.48 -4.33 -43.20
CA THR A 68 26.83 -3.71 -43.21
C THR A 68 26.84 -2.18 -43.34
N THR A 69 25.68 -1.54 -43.52
CA THR A 69 25.49 -0.11 -43.81
C THR A 69 24.91 0.71 -42.65
N ASP A 70 24.34 0.09 -41.62
CA ASP A 70 23.62 0.82 -40.57
C ASP A 70 24.55 1.14 -39.38
N ILE A 71 24.33 2.28 -38.72
CA ILE A 71 25.08 2.62 -37.49
C ILE A 71 24.79 1.62 -36.36
N PRO A 72 25.81 1.17 -35.61
CA PRO A 72 25.60 0.28 -34.46
C PRO A 72 24.71 0.92 -33.39
N GLN A 73 23.71 0.18 -32.91
CA GLN A 73 22.82 0.60 -31.83
C GLN A 73 23.22 -0.08 -30.51
N MET A 74 23.55 0.74 -29.52
CA MET A 74 24.03 0.35 -28.21
C MET A 74 22.89 0.53 -27.20
N LEU A 75 22.36 -0.57 -26.69
CA LEU A 75 21.33 -0.58 -25.67
C LEU A 75 21.96 -0.28 -24.30
N VAL A 76 21.67 0.89 -23.73
CA VAL A 76 22.25 1.35 -22.47
C VAL A 76 21.56 0.69 -21.28
N ILE A 77 22.36 0.10 -20.39
CA ILE A 77 21.93 -0.59 -19.17
C ILE A 77 22.21 0.27 -17.94
N ASP A 78 23.38 0.93 -17.92
CA ASP A 78 23.74 1.90 -16.89
C ASP A 78 24.39 3.14 -17.52
N GLY A 79 24.19 4.28 -16.86
CA GLY A 79 24.75 5.57 -17.25
C GLY A 79 23.83 6.45 -18.07
N GLN A 80 22.57 6.05 -18.25
CA GLN A 80 21.56 6.84 -18.94
C GLN A 80 21.44 8.28 -18.43
N GLN A 81 21.36 8.49 -17.11
CA GLN A 81 21.19 9.82 -16.51
C GLN A 81 22.37 10.75 -16.82
N ARG A 82 23.58 10.19 -16.86
CA ARG A 82 24.83 10.91 -17.15
C ARG A 82 24.91 11.29 -18.63
N LEU A 83 24.61 10.34 -19.54
CA LEU A 83 24.58 10.59 -20.98
C LEU A 83 23.54 11.64 -21.35
N THR A 84 22.34 11.58 -20.74
CA THR A 84 21.29 12.59 -20.95
C THR A 84 21.75 13.96 -20.50
N THR A 85 22.23 14.09 -19.26
CA THR A 85 22.66 15.38 -18.70
C THR A 85 23.78 16.02 -19.51
N ILE A 86 24.75 15.23 -19.96
CA ILE A 86 25.85 15.71 -20.80
C ILE A 86 25.35 16.14 -22.16
N SER A 87 24.41 15.40 -22.77
CA SER A 87 23.78 15.81 -24.03
C SER A 87 23.07 17.15 -23.90
N LEU A 88 22.33 17.38 -22.80
CA LEU A 88 21.68 18.67 -22.53
C LEU A 88 22.68 19.80 -22.35
N LEU A 89 23.76 19.58 -21.59
CA LEU A 89 24.81 20.58 -21.40
C LEU A 89 25.54 20.93 -22.71
N ILE A 90 25.86 19.93 -23.54
CA ILE A 90 26.48 20.17 -24.85
C ILE A 90 25.54 20.95 -25.77
N ALA A 91 24.24 20.64 -25.75
CA ALA A 91 23.23 21.38 -26.51
C ALA A 91 23.14 22.85 -26.05
N ALA A 92 23.09 23.10 -24.74
CA ALA A 92 23.07 24.44 -24.17
C ALA A 92 24.35 25.23 -24.50
N LEU A 93 25.52 24.59 -24.39
CA LEU A 93 26.80 25.17 -24.80
C LEU A 93 26.81 25.52 -26.29
N GLY A 94 26.30 24.63 -27.13
CA GLY A 94 26.17 24.87 -28.57
C GLY A 94 25.30 26.08 -28.89
N GLN A 95 24.16 26.24 -28.21
CA GLN A 95 23.30 27.42 -28.39
C GLN A 95 23.99 28.71 -27.93
N ALA A 96 24.67 28.69 -26.78
CA ALA A 96 25.34 29.86 -26.23
C ALA A 96 26.49 30.39 -27.11
N ILE A 97 27.12 29.53 -27.92
CA ILE A 97 28.23 29.91 -28.81
C ILE A 97 27.80 30.10 -30.28
N LYS A 98 26.51 29.92 -30.61
CA LYS A 98 26.02 29.90 -32.00
C LYS A 98 26.33 31.19 -32.76
N ASP A 99 26.14 32.34 -32.10
CA ASP A 99 26.30 33.67 -32.68
C ASP A 99 27.56 34.39 -32.17
N ARG A 100 28.55 33.64 -31.65
CA ARG A 100 29.78 34.16 -31.05
C ARG A 100 30.96 33.99 -32.00
N ASP A 101 31.31 35.06 -32.72
CA ASP A 101 32.45 35.09 -33.64
C ASP A 101 33.82 35.15 -32.91
N ASP A 102 33.83 35.46 -31.60
CA ASP A 102 35.03 35.53 -30.77
C ASP A 102 35.62 34.16 -30.41
N ILE A 103 34.88 33.07 -30.63
CA ILE A 103 35.32 31.70 -30.35
C ILE A 103 35.49 30.94 -31.67
N THR A 104 36.71 30.46 -31.94
CA THR A 104 37.02 29.75 -33.21
C THR A 104 37.36 28.28 -33.02
N GLU A 105 37.72 27.90 -31.79
CA GLU A 105 38.16 26.56 -31.39
C GLU A 105 36.99 25.57 -31.40
N ILE A 106 35.82 26.04 -30.95
CA ILE A 106 34.57 25.28 -30.90
C ILE A 106 33.47 26.00 -31.66
N SER A 107 32.52 25.25 -32.19
CA SER A 107 31.32 25.81 -32.82
C SER A 107 30.14 24.88 -32.60
N GLN A 108 28.93 25.44 -32.61
CA GLN A 108 27.70 24.65 -32.48
C GLN A 108 27.67 23.49 -33.48
N ARG A 109 28.03 23.75 -34.75
CA ARG A 109 28.08 22.71 -35.79
C ARG A 109 29.02 21.56 -35.42
N ARG A 110 30.19 21.84 -34.84
CA ARG A 110 31.15 20.80 -34.40
C ARG A 110 30.62 20.02 -33.21
N LEU A 111 30.05 20.69 -32.21
CA LEU A 111 29.46 20.03 -31.04
C LEU A 111 28.33 19.09 -31.45
N ASN A 112 27.43 19.59 -32.31
CA ASN A 112 26.32 18.84 -32.88
C ASN A 112 26.81 17.61 -33.66
N TYR A 113 27.74 17.79 -34.60
CA TYR A 113 28.28 16.71 -35.43
C TYR A 113 29.01 15.63 -34.62
N TYR A 114 29.81 16.02 -33.62
CA TYR A 114 30.61 15.04 -32.90
C TYR A 114 29.86 14.35 -31.76
N TYR A 115 28.91 15.01 -31.11
CA TYR A 115 28.40 14.53 -29.83
C TYR A 115 26.88 14.34 -29.76
N LEU A 116 26.11 14.98 -30.65
CA LEU A 116 24.64 14.95 -30.57
C LEU A 116 23.97 14.25 -31.76
N TYR A 117 24.57 14.31 -32.95
CA TYR A 117 23.99 13.76 -34.17
C TYR A 117 24.92 12.80 -34.93
N ASN A 118 24.32 11.81 -35.57
CA ASN A 118 24.89 11.01 -36.65
C ASN A 118 24.37 11.61 -37.97
N ILE A 119 25.10 12.56 -38.55
CA ILE A 119 24.58 13.44 -39.63
C ILE A 119 24.26 12.73 -40.95
N GLU A 120 24.83 11.55 -41.19
CA GLU A 120 24.59 10.76 -42.40
C GLU A 120 23.32 9.90 -42.29
N GLU A 121 22.69 9.87 -41.11
CA GLU A 121 21.51 9.07 -40.82
C GLU A 121 20.23 9.92 -40.83
N GLU A 122 19.10 9.28 -41.13
CA GLU A 122 17.79 9.91 -41.14
C GLU A 122 16.88 9.43 -40.00
N GLY A 123 15.78 10.15 -39.77
CA GLY A 123 14.79 9.77 -38.75
C GLY A 123 15.38 9.74 -37.32
N GLU A 124 15.05 8.70 -36.56
CA GLU A 124 15.56 8.54 -35.19
C GLU A 124 17.04 8.16 -35.13
N LEU A 125 17.60 7.53 -36.18
CA LEU A 125 19.03 7.14 -36.25
C LEU A 125 19.97 8.35 -36.26
N ARG A 126 19.46 9.52 -36.69
CA ARG A 126 20.16 10.79 -36.65
C ARG A 126 20.60 11.19 -35.24
N TYR A 127 19.89 10.81 -34.19
CA TYR A 127 20.23 11.22 -32.81
C TYR A 127 21.18 10.21 -32.17
N LYS A 128 22.29 10.70 -31.59
CA LYS A 128 23.26 9.84 -30.89
C LYS A 128 22.72 9.24 -29.60
N LEU A 129 21.77 9.89 -28.95
CA LEU A 129 21.10 9.41 -27.75
C LEU A 129 19.60 9.39 -28.00
N LEU A 130 19.00 8.21 -27.94
CA LEU A 130 17.57 8.01 -28.07
C LEU A 130 16.98 7.63 -26.71
N LEU A 131 16.27 8.56 -26.09
CA LEU A 131 15.56 8.34 -24.83
C LEU A 131 14.22 7.62 -25.05
N THR A 132 13.47 7.40 -23.98
CA THR A 132 12.15 6.76 -24.00
C THR A 132 11.04 7.76 -23.65
N GLN A 133 9.78 7.36 -23.87
CA GLN A 133 8.60 8.10 -23.43
C GLN A 133 8.63 9.60 -23.84
N ASN A 134 8.16 10.49 -22.95
CA ASN A 134 8.14 11.94 -23.17
C ASN A 134 9.55 12.55 -23.21
N ASP A 135 10.55 11.91 -22.59
CA ASP A 135 11.94 12.38 -22.64
C ASP A 135 12.49 12.34 -24.07
N LYS A 136 12.11 11.31 -24.85
CA LYS A 136 12.51 11.16 -26.25
C LYS A 136 12.14 12.37 -27.08
N GLU A 137 10.86 12.73 -27.07
CA GLU A 137 10.37 13.86 -27.85
C GLU A 137 10.88 15.20 -27.32
N SER A 138 11.04 15.33 -25.99
CA SER A 138 11.58 16.55 -25.38
C SER A 138 13.03 16.79 -25.77
N LEU A 139 13.89 15.77 -25.68
CA LEU A 139 15.30 15.88 -26.09
C LEU A 139 15.41 16.17 -27.59
N LYS A 140 14.67 15.45 -28.45
CA LYS A 140 14.67 15.69 -29.91
C LYS A 140 14.32 17.14 -30.23
N LYS A 141 13.26 17.68 -29.63
CA LYS A 141 12.83 19.06 -29.86
C LYS A 141 13.84 20.09 -29.38
N ILE A 142 14.49 19.86 -28.23
CA ILE A 142 15.57 20.71 -27.72
C ILE A 142 16.75 20.72 -28.70
N LEU A 143 17.18 19.54 -29.17
CA LEU A 143 18.31 19.40 -30.09
C LEU A 143 18.03 20.07 -31.44
N ASP A 144 16.82 19.88 -31.97
CA ASP A 144 16.42 20.45 -33.26
C ASP A 144 16.04 21.94 -33.18
N GLU A 145 16.18 22.58 -32.02
CA GLU A 145 15.80 23.97 -31.77
C GLU A 145 14.34 24.28 -32.15
N ASN A 146 13.47 23.28 -32.02
CA ASN A 146 12.05 23.39 -32.32
C ASN A 146 11.24 23.70 -31.06
N LYS A 147 9.98 24.13 -31.23
CA LYS A 147 9.04 24.26 -30.10
C LYS A 147 8.92 22.93 -29.35
N LEU A 148 8.89 23.01 -28.02
CA LEU A 148 8.66 21.88 -27.12
C LEU A 148 7.40 21.09 -27.52
N PRO A 149 7.38 19.77 -27.29
CA PRO A 149 6.21 18.95 -27.57
C PRO A 149 5.01 19.38 -26.69
N LYS A 150 3.81 18.89 -27.03
CA LYS A 150 2.57 19.21 -26.27
C LYS A 150 2.69 18.84 -24.79
N ASN A 151 3.31 17.69 -24.50
CA ASN A 151 3.56 17.19 -23.16
C ASN A 151 5.09 17.01 -22.97
N PRO A 152 5.83 18.09 -22.65
CA PRO A 152 7.26 18.00 -22.44
C PRO A 152 7.60 17.33 -21.11
N SER A 153 8.74 16.65 -21.07
CA SER A 153 9.35 16.16 -19.84
C SER A 153 9.89 17.33 -19.03
N GLU A 154 9.32 17.54 -17.85
CA GLU A 154 9.68 18.65 -16.96
C GLU A 154 11.17 18.59 -16.58
N SER A 155 11.69 17.42 -16.20
CA SER A 155 13.09 17.26 -15.81
C SER A 155 14.06 17.60 -16.94
N ILE A 156 13.75 17.17 -18.17
CA ILE A 156 14.56 17.46 -19.36
C ILE A 156 14.60 18.97 -19.63
N VAL A 157 13.42 19.61 -19.66
CA VAL A 157 13.30 21.05 -19.93
C VAL A 157 13.97 21.86 -18.84
N LYS A 158 13.67 21.56 -17.57
CA LYS A 158 14.20 22.28 -16.40
C LYS A 158 15.73 22.21 -16.34
N ASN A 159 16.32 21.04 -16.55
CA ASN A 159 17.77 20.90 -16.48
C ASN A 159 18.48 21.47 -17.72
N PHE A 160 17.81 21.48 -18.88
CA PHE A 160 18.32 22.20 -20.06
C PHE A 160 18.37 23.71 -19.81
N GLU A 161 17.26 24.29 -19.33
CA GLU A 161 17.20 25.72 -18.98
C GLU A 161 18.17 26.07 -17.85
N PHE A 162 18.37 25.18 -16.86
CA PHE A 162 19.40 25.35 -15.84
C PHE A 162 20.80 25.51 -16.44
N PHE A 163 21.21 24.67 -17.39
CA PHE A 163 22.53 24.80 -18.00
C PHE A 163 22.63 26.04 -18.89
N LYS A 164 21.57 26.40 -19.60
CA LYS A 164 21.51 27.62 -20.39
C LYS A 164 21.73 28.86 -19.49
N ASP A 165 20.97 28.96 -18.40
CA ASP A 165 21.11 30.01 -17.39
C ASP A 165 22.52 30.05 -16.80
N LYS A 166 23.09 28.90 -16.42
CA LYS A 166 24.46 28.82 -15.90
C LYS A 166 25.51 29.30 -16.89
N ILE A 167 25.37 28.98 -18.17
CA ILE A 167 26.33 29.41 -19.20
C ILE A 167 26.21 30.92 -19.44
N GLU A 168 24.98 31.45 -19.54
CA GLU A 168 24.73 32.87 -19.81
C GLU A 168 25.12 33.77 -18.62
N ASN A 169 24.83 33.34 -17.38
CA ASN A 169 24.93 34.21 -16.20
C ASN A 169 26.19 33.99 -15.33
N SER A 170 26.98 32.94 -15.56
CA SER A 170 28.17 32.68 -14.72
C SER A 170 29.39 33.54 -15.07
N GLY A 171 29.40 34.18 -16.24
CA GLY A 171 30.58 34.88 -16.76
C GLY A 171 31.77 33.98 -17.08
N VAL A 172 31.56 32.66 -17.13
CA VAL A 172 32.59 31.67 -17.49
C VAL A 172 32.76 31.63 -19.00
N ASP A 173 34.00 31.66 -19.47
CA ASP A 173 34.31 31.44 -20.88
C ASP A 173 33.86 30.04 -21.35
N PRO A 174 33.01 29.94 -22.39
CA PRO A 174 32.57 28.68 -22.98
C PRO A 174 33.71 27.69 -23.31
N LEU A 175 34.90 28.19 -23.66
CA LEU A 175 36.06 27.33 -23.91
C LEU A 175 36.50 26.58 -22.64
N THR A 176 36.43 27.22 -21.47
CA THR A 176 36.72 26.59 -20.17
C THR A 176 35.75 25.43 -19.89
N ILE A 177 34.48 25.60 -20.25
CA ILE A 177 33.46 24.55 -20.11
C ILE A 177 33.80 23.36 -21.02
N TYR A 178 34.16 23.64 -22.27
CA TYR A 178 34.57 22.61 -23.23
C TYR A 178 35.85 21.86 -22.82
N GLU A 179 36.84 22.58 -22.27
CA GLU A 179 38.05 21.97 -21.70
C GLU A 179 37.73 21.05 -20.52
N GLY A 180 36.80 21.47 -19.64
CA GLY A 180 36.29 20.64 -18.56
C GLY A 180 35.61 19.37 -19.06
N LEU A 181 34.73 19.49 -20.07
CA LEU A 181 34.06 18.34 -20.71
C LEU A 181 35.07 17.35 -21.33
N ASN A 182 36.14 17.84 -21.96
CA ASN A 182 37.20 16.99 -22.52
C ASN A 182 37.98 16.18 -21.46
N LYS A 183 37.96 16.64 -20.21
CA LYS A 183 38.63 15.98 -19.09
C LYS A 183 37.73 14.97 -18.37
N LEU A 184 36.46 14.85 -18.73
CA LEU A 184 35.58 13.84 -18.12
C LEU A 184 35.98 12.43 -18.56
N ILE A 185 36.17 11.54 -17.59
CA ILE A 185 36.57 10.14 -17.77
C ILE A 185 35.43 9.24 -17.34
N ILE A 186 35.16 8.22 -18.16
CA ILE A 186 34.23 7.13 -17.86
C ILE A 186 34.90 5.77 -18.01
N VAL A 187 34.32 4.76 -17.37
CA VAL A 187 34.58 3.35 -17.72
C VAL A 187 33.55 2.92 -18.76
N ASP A 188 34.01 2.65 -19.98
CA ASP A 188 33.23 2.09 -21.08
C ASP A 188 33.16 0.56 -20.92
N ILE A 189 31.96 0.03 -20.70
CA ILE A 189 31.70 -1.39 -20.49
C ILE A 189 30.74 -1.91 -21.57
N ALA A 190 31.30 -2.66 -22.51
CA ALA A 190 30.53 -3.40 -23.49
C ALA A 190 30.28 -4.83 -22.99
N LEU A 191 28.99 -5.20 -22.90
CA LEU A 191 28.56 -6.54 -22.54
C LEU A 191 28.34 -7.41 -23.77
N ASP A 192 28.72 -8.67 -23.63
CA ASP A 192 28.49 -9.72 -24.61
C ASP A 192 27.18 -10.45 -24.26
N ARG A 193 26.20 -10.45 -25.18
CA ARG A 193 24.89 -11.08 -24.94
C ARG A 193 24.97 -12.57 -24.65
N GLU A 194 25.98 -13.27 -25.18
CA GLU A 194 26.09 -14.72 -25.04
C GLU A 194 26.74 -15.12 -23.71
N ASN A 195 27.66 -14.28 -23.20
CA ASN A 195 28.53 -14.63 -22.08
C ASN A 195 28.25 -13.81 -20.81
N ASP A 196 27.70 -12.61 -20.93
CA ASP A 196 27.42 -11.73 -19.80
C ASP A 196 25.91 -11.73 -19.49
N ASN A 197 25.55 -11.88 -18.22
CA ASN A 197 24.17 -11.74 -17.77
C ASN A 197 23.86 -10.25 -17.51
N PRO A 198 23.07 -9.57 -18.36
CA PRO A 198 22.83 -8.13 -18.24
C PRO A 198 22.15 -7.74 -16.93
N GLN A 199 21.26 -8.61 -16.43
CA GLN A 199 20.48 -8.40 -15.22
C GLN A 199 21.38 -8.40 -13.98
N LEU A 200 22.26 -9.40 -13.85
CA LEU A 200 23.19 -9.48 -12.71
C LEU A 200 24.15 -8.29 -12.69
N ILE A 201 24.61 -7.85 -13.87
CA ILE A 201 25.51 -6.70 -13.99
C ILE A 201 24.78 -5.41 -13.62
N PHE A 202 23.55 -5.21 -14.11
CA PHE A 202 22.71 -4.07 -13.74
C PHE A 202 22.49 -3.99 -12.23
N GLU A 203 22.15 -5.11 -11.58
CA GLU A 203 21.96 -5.17 -10.12
C GLU A 203 23.23 -4.79 -9.36
N SER A 204 24.40 -5.27 -9.82
CA SER A 204 25.67 -4.96 -9.17
C SER A 204 26.02 -3.47 -9.25
N LEU A 205 25.73 -2.81 -10.38
CA LEU A 205 26.11 -1.43 -10.64
C LEU A 205 25.19 -0.41 -9.95
N ASN A 206 23.89 -0.70 -9.90
CA ASN A 206 22.90 0.18 -9.26
C ASN A 206 23.10 0.37 -7.75
N SER A 207 23.94 -0.45 -7.11
CA SER A 207 24.30 -0.30 -5.70
C SER A 207 25.09 0.98 -5.38
N THR A 208 25.62 1.67 -6.41
CA THR A 208 26.56 2.80 -6.24
C THR A 208 26.02 4.17 -6.72
N GLY A 209 24.78 4.25 -7.22
CA GLY A 209 24.19 5.45 -7.82
C GLY A 209 22.90 5.95 -7.14
N LEU A 210 22.13 6.80 -7.85
CA LEU A 210 20.78 7.19 -7.42
C LEU A 210 19.89 5.94 -7.41
N GLN A 211 19.53 5.49 -6.21
CA GLN A 211 18.82 4.23 -5.99
C GLN A 211 17.53 4.17 -6.80
N LEU A 212 17.29 3.02 -7.43
CA LEU A 212 16.04 2.74 -8.11
C LEU A 212 14.96 2.42 -7.08
N SER A 213 13.71 2.77 -7.39
CA SER A 213 12.56 2.32 -6.61
C SER A 213 12.43 0.79 -6.69
N GLN A 214 11.68 0.18 -5.78
CA GLN A 214 11.43 -1.27 -5.86
C GLN A 214 10.61 -1.62 -7.09
N ALA A 215 9.64 -0.78 -7.45
CA ALA A 215 8.85 -0.92 -8.67
C ALA A 215 9.75 -0.84 -9.92
N ASP A 216 10.71 0.10 -9.98
CA ASP A 216 11.69 0.18 -11.07
C ASP A 216 12.52 -1.11 -11.17
N LEU A 217 13.02 -1.64 -10.04
CA LEU A 217 13.80 -2.88 -10.04
C LEU A 217 12.98 -4.05 -10.56
N ILE A 218 11.70 -4.16 -10.17
CA ILE A 218 10.78 -5.17 -10.67
C ILE A 218 10.55 -4.99 -12.18
N ARG A 219 10.27 -3.77 -12.66
CA ARG A 219 10.10 -3.47 -14.10
C ARG A 219 11.31 -3.94 -14.90
N ASN A 220 12.50 -3.55 -14.45
CA ASN A 220 13.76 -3.93 -15.10
C ASN A 220 13.89 -5.45 -15.17
N TYR A 221 13.69 -6.13 -14.05
CA TYR A 221 13.82 -7.59 -13.96
C TYR A 221 12.85 -8.34 -14.88
N VAL A 222 11.57 -7.93 -14.92
CA VAL A 222 10.58 -8.64 -15.72
C VAL A 222 10.72 -8.36 -17.23
N LEU A 223 11.22 -7.19 -17.63
CA LEU A 223 11.31 -6.81 -19.04
C LEU A 223 12.68 -7.11 -19.69
N MET A 224 13.78 -7.10 -18.95
CA MET A 224 15.13 -7.16 -19.53
C MET A 224 15.42 -8.47 -20.29
N GLY A 225 14.81 -9.58 -19.88
CA GLY A 225 14.98 -10.89 -20.52
C GLY A 225 14.10 -11.15 -21.73
N LEU A 226 13.20 -10.23 -22.08
CA LEU A 226 12.24 -10.39 -23.18
C LEU A 226 12.79 -9.82 -24.49
N ASP A 227 12.23 -10.24 -25.62
CA ASP A 227 12.54 -9.59 -26.90
C ASP A 227 11.91 -8.19 -26.99
N THR A 228 12.35 -7.37 -27.96
CA THR A 228 11.89 -5.98 -28.09
C THR A 228 10.38 -5.86 -28.30
N LYS A 229 9.74 -6.80 -29.02
CA LYS A 229 8.31 -6.74 -29.31
C LYS A 229 7.50 -7.04 -28.06
N ASP A 230 7.90 -8.06 -27.31
CA ASP A 230 7.26 -8.44 -26.05
C ASP A 230 7.48 -7.37 -24.97
N GLN A 231 8.68 -6.77 -24.91
CA GLN A 231 8.95 -5.62 -24.03
C GLN A 231 8.00 -4.47 -24.31
N GLU A 232 7.86 -4.06 -25.58
CA GLU A 232 6.96 -2.97 -25.97
C GLU A 232 5.50 -3.28 -25.64
N CYS A 233 5.06 -4.50 -25.94
CA CYS A 233 3.69 -4.96 -25.68
C CYS A 233 3.37 -4.89 -24.18
N LEU A 234 4.14 -5.60 -23.35
CA LEU A 234 3.90 -5.67 -21.91
C LEU A 234 4.02 -4.30 -21.24
N TYR A 235 4.98 -3.49 -21.69
CA TYR A 235 5.16 -2.16 -21.16
C TYR A 235 3.96 -1.26 -21.47
N LYS A 236 3.54 -1.17 -22.74
CA LYS A 236 2.46 -0.27 -23.16
C LYS A 236 1.08 -0.71 -22.64
N GLU A 237 0.82 -2.01 -22.63
CA GLU A 237 -0.50 -2.54 -22.25
C GLU A 237 -0.72 -2.59 -20.74
N PHE A 238 0.33 -2.92 -19.97
CA PHE A 238 0.18 -3.18 -18.53
C PHE A 238 0.99 -2.21 -17.68
N TRP A 239 2.29 -2.04 -17.95
CA TRP A 239 3.17 -1.35 -17.02
C TRP A 239 2.99 0.18 -17.03
N TYR A 240 2.95 0.78 -18.21
CA TYR A 240 2.82 2.22 -18.37
C TYR A 240 1.51 2.78 -17.78
N PRO A 241 0.33 2.15 -17.99
CA PRO A 241 -0.89 2.59 -17.31
C PRO A 241 -0.80 2.51 -15.78
N MET A 242 -0.05 1.57 -15.20
CA MET A 242 0.20 1.58 -13.75
C MET A 242 1.02 2.80 -13.35
N GLU A 243 2.13 3.04 -14.04
CA GLU A 243 3.02 4.17 -13.74
C GLU A 243 2.30 5.50 -13.80
N GLU A 244 1.47 5.75 -14.81
CA GLU A 244 0.67 6.97 -14.90
C GLU A 244 -0.25 7.12 -13.69
N ASN A 245 -1.02 6.08 -13.35
CA ASN A 245 -1.93 6.11 -12.21
C ASN A 245 -1.22 6.37 -10.87
N PHE A 246 -0.03 5.80 -10.66
CA PHE A 246 0.73 6.03 -9.43
C PHE A 246 1.49 7.36 -9.42
N HIS A 247 1.94 7.87 -10.56
CA HIS A 247 2.62 9.17 -10.66
C HIS A 247 1.68 10.37 -10.44
N GLU A 248 0.39 10.24 -10.74
CA GLU A 248 -0.60 11.26 -10.38
C GLU A 248 -0.74 11.44 -8.85
N SER A 249 -0.32 10.43 -8.07
CA SER A 249 -0.30 10.53 -6.62
C SER A 249 0.81 11.46 -6.12
N LYS A 250 0.48 12.33 -5.17
CA LYS A 250 1.46 13.15 -4.43
C LYS A 250 2.22 12.36 -3.36
N GLU A 251 1.86 11.09 -3.12
CA GLU A 251 2.48 10.24 -2.10
C GLU A 251 3.73 9.54 -2.63
N GLU A 252 4.90 9.91 -2.11
CA GLU A 252 6.16 9.23 -2.41
C GLU A 252 6.09 7.74 -2.04
N HIS A 253 6.72 6.90 -2.87
CA HIS A 253 6.82 5.44 -2.66
C HIS A 253 5.48 4.66 -2.64
N ILE A 254 4.36 5.27 -3.06
CA ILE A 254 3.08 4.56 -3.11
C ILE A 254 3.13 3.33 -4.02
N PHE A 255 3.87 3.40 -5.14
CA PHE A 255 4.01 2.28 -6.06
C PHE A 255 4.83 1.14 -5.44
N ASP A 256 5.90 1.45 -4.70
CA ASP A 256 6.69 0.47 -3.94
C ASP A 256 5.85 -0.20 -2.85
N ARG A 257 4.98 0.56 -2.19
CA ARG A 257 4.04 0.03 -1.20
C ARG A 257 3.03 -0.91 -1.84
N PHE A 258 2.45 -0.56 -2.97
CA PHE A 258 1.57 -1.45 -3.71
C PHE A 258 2.29 -2.77 -4.07
N MET A 259 3.51 -2.71 -4.61
CA MET A 259 4.29 -3.90 -4.94
C MET A 259 4.53 -4.81 -3.72
N ARG A 260 4.77 -4.20 -2.56
CA ARG A 260 4.86 -4.92 -1.28
C ARG A 260 3.53 -5.60 -0.93
N ASP A 261 2.42 -4.89 -1.04
CA ASP A 261 1.09 -5.42 -0.68
C ASP A 261 0.65 -6.54 -1.63
N TYR A 262 0.91 -6.39 -2.93
CA TYR A 262 0.75 -7.44 -3.93
C TYR A 262 1.52 -8.72 -3.55
N LEU A 263 2.79 -8.59 -3.16
CA LEU A 263 3.59 -9.74 -2.74
C LEU A 263 3.07 -10.38 -1.45
N ILE A 264 2.49 -9.61 -0.53
CA ILE A 264 1.85 -10.16 0.67
C ILE A 264 0.66 -11.04 0.28
N VAL A 265 -0.17 -10.61 -0.68
CA VAL A 265 -1.29 -11.41 -1.19
C VAL A 265 -0.78 -12.71 -1.81
N LYS A 266 0.21 -12.64 -2.70
CA LYS A 266 0.70 -13.82 -3.43
C LYS A 266 1.53 -14.79 -2.59
N THR A 267 2.23 -14.30 -1.56
CA THR A 267 3.20 -15.14 -0.83
C THR A 267 2.83 -15.37 0.63
N GLY A 268 1.98 -14.54 1.22
CA GLY A 268 1.67 -14.52 2.65
C GLY A 268 2.82 -14.04 3.53
N LYS A 269 3.95 -13.66 2.93
CA LYS A 269 5.11 -13.14 3.62
C LYS A 269 5.11 -11.63 3.56
N ILE A 270 5.57 -11.00 4.63
CA ILE A 270 5.62 -9.54 4.76
C ILE A 270 7.08 -9.09 4.56
N PRO A 271 7.51 -8.76 3.33
CA PRO A 271 8.85 -8.25 3.12
C PRO A 271 8.99 -6.84 3.70
N ARG A 272 10.24 -6.46 4.04
CA ARG A 272 10.59 -5.06 4.28
C ARG A 272 10.53 -4.29 2.96
N LEU A 273 10.20 -3.00 3.01
CA LEU A 273 10.02 -2.19 1.80
C LEU A 273 11.27 -2.20 0.91
N ASN A 274 12.47 -2.10 1.48
CA ASN A 274 13.73 -2.17 0.73
C ASN A 274 14.15 -3.58 0.26
N GLN A 275 13.34 -4.61 0.56
CA GLN A 275 13.57 -6.01 0.18
C GLN A 275 12.45 -6.58 -0.70
N VAL A 276 11.53 -5.73 -1.17
CA VAL A 276 10.41 -6.12 -2.04
C VAL A 276 10.95 -6.78 -3.32
N TYR A 277 11.98 -6.21 -3.93
CA TYR A 277 12.61 -6.76 -5.12
C TYR A 277 13.17 -8.17 -4.92
N GLU A 278 13.90 -8.39 -3.82
CA GLU A 278 14.44 -9.72 -3.50
C GLU A 278 13.32 -10.74 -3.23
N ALA A 279 12.26 -10.32 -2.52
CA ALA A 279 11.09 -11.14 -2.30
C ALA A 279 10.34 -11.47 -3.62
N PHE A 280 10.30 -10.52 -4.55
CA PHE A 280 9.73 -10.70 -5.88
C PHE A 280 10.50 -11.76 -6.68
N LYS A 281 11.84 -11.68 -6.72
CA LYS A 281 12.69 -12.71 -7.36
C LYS A 281 12.42 -14.10 -6.78
N LEU A 282 12.31 -14.22 -5.46
CA LEU A 282 12.01 -15.51 -4.83
C LEU A 282 10.61 -16.03 -5.18
N TYR A 283 9.66 -15.14 -5.48
CA TYR A 283 8.33 -15.50 -5.95
C TYR A 283 8.35 -16.02 -7.40
N THR A 284 9.10 -15.36 -8.30
CA THR A 284 9.16 -15.73 -9.72
C THR A 284 9.96 -16.99 -10.02
N HIS A 285 10.91 -17.39 -9.16
CA HIS A 285 11.74 -18.58 -9.37
C HIS A 285 11.16 -19.87 -8.74
N LYS A 286 9.95 -19.84 -8.19
CA LYS A 286 9.33 -21.06 -7.63
C LYS A 286 9.01 -22.06 -8.75
N ILE A 287 9.13 -23.35 -8.44
CA ILE A 287 8.69 -24.41 -9.35
C ILE A 287 7.20 -24.24 -9.62
N GLY A 288 6.82 -24.17 -10.91
CA GLY A 288 5.44 -23.89 -11.33
C GLY A 288 5.04 -22.40 -11.24
N ALA A 289 6.01 -21.48 -11.17
CA ALA A 289 5.73 -20.05 -11.21
C ALA A 289 5.01 -19.64 -12.51
N PRO A 290 4.12 -18.64 -12.46
CA PRO A 290 3.49 -18.09 -13.67
C PRO A 290 4.52 -17.47 -14.61
N THR A 291 4.17 -17.39 -15.89
CA THR A 291 4.95 -16.68 -16.90
C THR A 291 5.06 -15.19 -16.59
N VAL A 292 6.06 -14.52 -17.16
CA VAL A 292 6.24 -13.06 -16.98
C VAL A 292 4.98 -12.28 -17.40
N HIS A 293 4.33 -12.69 -18.49
CA HIS A 293 3.10 -12.07 -18.95
C HIS A 293 1.97 -12.21 -17.93
N GLU A 294 1.75 -13.41 -17.39
CA GLU A 294 0.74 -13.65 -16.34
C GLU A 294 1.03 -12.83 -15.08
N ILE A 295 2.29 -12.74 -14.66
CA ILE A 295 2.69 -11.95 -13.49
C ILE A 295 2.39 -10.46 -13.72
N ILE A 296 2.83 -9.88 -14.84
CA ILE A 296 2.62 -8.45 -15.10
C ILE A 296 1.13 -8.12 -15.25
N SER A 297 0.36 -8.98 -15.95
CA SER A 297 -1.10 -8.81 -16.10
C SER A 297 -1.81 -8.88 -14.75
N ASP A 298 -1.40 -9.79 -13.87
CA ASP A 298 -1.96 -9.91 -12.53
C ASP A 298 -1.53 -8.75 -11.60
N ILE A 299 -0.28 -8.27 -11.67
CA ILE A 299 0.13 -7.03 -11.00
C ILE A 299 -0.74 -5.86 -11.49
N TYR A 300 -0.95 -5.74 -12.80
CA TYR A 300 -1.79 -4.70 -13.38
C TYR A 300 -3.21 -4.77 -12.82
N LYS A 301 -3.84 -5.94 -12.82
CA LYS A 301 -5.17 -6.15 -12.23
C LYS A 301 -5.24 -5.67 -10.78
N PHE A 302 -4.32 -6.13 -9.92
CA PHE A 302 -4.30 -5.73 -8.51
C PHE A 302 -3.97 -4.25 -8.30
N SER A 303 -3.22 -3.64 -9.22
CA SER A 303 -2.93 -2.19 -9.16
C SER A 303 -4.21 -1.38 -9.30
N GLN A 304 -5.14 -1.81 -10.16
CA GLN A 304 -6.43 -1.12 -10.36
C GLN A 304 -7.28 -1.15 -9.08
N TYR A 305 -7.29 -2.27 -8.37
CA TYR A 305 -8.00 -2.36 -7.08
C TYR A 305 -7.35 -1.47 -6.03
N PHE A 306 -6.01 -1.45 -5.99
CA PHE A 306 -5.28 -0.60 -5.05
C PHE A 306 -5.52 0.89 -5.33
N THR A 307 -5.47 1.33 -6.59
CA THR A 307 -5.69 2.74 -6.95
C THR A 307 -7.16 3.14 -6.77
N ALA A 308 -8.12 2.26 -7.05
CA ALA A 308 -9.53 2.50 -6.72
C ALA A 308 -9.73 2.80 -5.23
N MET A 309 -9.07 2.04 -4.35
CA MET A 309 -9.19 2.21 -2.90
C MET A 309 -8.32 3.33 -2.32
N ASN A 310 -7.07 3.44 -2.74
CA ASN A 310 -6.11 4.36 -2.11
C ASN A 310 -6.08 5.72 -2.80
N LEU A 311 -6.28 5.76 -4.12
CA LEU A 311 -6.28 6.99 -4.93
C LEU A 311 -7.70 7.47 -5.29
N PHE A 312 -8.73 6.75 -4.86
CA PHE A 312 -10.14 7.10 -5.08
C PHE A 312 -10.58 7.09 -6.55
N ASN A 313 -9.89 6.28 -7.39
CA ASN A 313 -10.24 6.06 -8.80
C ASN A 313 -11.47 5.15 -9.00
N GLU A 314 -12.23 4.90 -7.93
CA GLU A 314 -13.46 4.12 -7.95
C GLU A 314 -14.62 4.94 -8.54
N GLU A 315 -15.37 4.36 -9.48
CA GLU A 315 -16.53 4.98 -10.10
C GLU A 315 -17.71 5.04 -9.13
N ASP A 316 -17.91 3.96 -8.36
CA ASP A 316 -19.01 3.87 -7.40
C ASP A 316 -18.82 4.83 -6.22
N GLU A 317 -19.73 5.80 -6.10
CA GLU A 317 -19.66 6.84 -5.06
C GLU A 317 -19.74 6.27 -3.63
N LYS A 318 -20.51 5.19 -3.41
CA LYS A 318 -20.66 4.57 -2.09
C LYS A 318 -19.35 3.89 -1.68
N LEU A 319 -18.73 3.14 -2.58
CA LEU A 319 -17.41 2.53 -2.34
C LEU A 319 -16.32 3.59 -2.13
N ARG A 320 -16.28 4.61 -2.99
CA ARG A 320 -15.32 5.73 -2.86
C ARG A 320 -15.40 6.42 -1.51
N LYS A 321 -16.61 6.63 -0.96
CA LYS A 321 -16.80 7.19 0.39
C LYS A 321 -16.24 6.26 1.49
N ILE A 322 -16.48 4.95 1.38
CA ILE A 322 -15.95 3.97 2.35
C ILE A 322 -14.42 3.90 2.27
N PHE A 323 -13.85 3.92 1.08
CA PHE A 323 -12.40 3.96 0.88
C PHE A 323 -11.78 5.22 1.47
N PHE A 324 -12.45 6.38 1.31
CA PHE A 324 -12.03 7.63 1.95
C PHE A 324 -12.03 7.51 3.48
N ASP A 325 -13.05 6.86 4.05
CA ASP A 325 -13.14 6.60 5.49
C ASP A 325 -11.99 5.71 5.98
N ILE A 326 -11.70 4.61 5.28
CA ILE A 326 -10.58 3.70 5.60
C ILE A 326 -9.23 4.43 5.48
N LYS A 327 -9.00 5.18 4.39
CA LYS A 327 -7.76 5.94 4.20
C LYS A 327 -7.59 7.03 5.27
N SER A 328 -8.68 7.64 5.73
CA SER A 328 -8.67 8.65 6.80
C SER A 328 -8.17 8.10 8.13
N LEU A 329 -8.37 6.81 8.41
CA LEU A 329 -7.81 6.13 9.60
C LEU A 329 -6.29 5.91 9.51
N ARG A 330 -5.73 6.04 8.30
CA ARG A 330 -4.28 5.91 8.01
C ARG A 330 -3.68 4.60 8.53
N VAL A 331 -4.38 3.49 8.30
CA VAL A 331 -3.94 2.13 8.66
C VAL A 331 -3.65 1.35 7.39
N ASP A 332 -2.45 1.53 6.86
CA ASP A 332 -2.06 0.98 5.55
C ASP A 332 -1.96 -0.54 5.53
N VAL A 333 -1.79 -1.16 6.69
CA VAL A 333 -1.52 -2.60 6.79
C VAL A 333 -2.73 -3.49 6.47
N VAL A 334 -3.90 -2.90 6.22
CA VAL A 334 -5.11 -3.63 5.80
C VAL A 334 -5.21 -3.81 4.30
N TYR A 335 -4.50 -2.99 3.50
CA TYR A 335 -4.62 -3.02 2.04
C TYR A 335 -4.31 -4.38 1.41
N PRO A 336 -3.33 -5.20 1.87
CA PRO A 336 -3.15 -6.54 1.34
C PRO A 336 -4.42 -7.41 1.42
N PHE A 337 -5.14 -7.35 2.54
CA PHE A 337 -6.41 -8.06 2.67
C PHE A 337 -7.47 -7.43 1.78
N LEU A 338 -7.60 -6.11 1.78
CA LEU A 338 -8.65 -5.44 1.03
C LEU A 338 -8.51 -5.59 -0.49
N ILE A 339 -7.30 -5.57 -1.06
CA ILE A 339 -7.10 -5.79 -2.51
C ILE A 339 -7.42 -7.23 -2.91
N GLU A 340 -7.25 -8.20 -2.00
CA GLU A 340 -7.62 -9.60 -2.21
C GLU A 340 -9.15 -9.76 -2.15
N VAL A 341 -9.82 -9.15 -1.18
CA VAL A 341 -11.29 -9.13 -1.07
C VAL A 341 -11.92 -8.42 -2.28
N TYR A 342 -11.29 -7.36 -2.77
CA TYR A 342 -11.72 -6.67 -3.98
C TYR A 342 -11.63 -7.62 -5.20
N ASP A 343 -10.56 -8.39 -5.33
CA ASP A 343 -10.45 -9.42 -6.38
C ASP A 343 -11.57 -10.47 -6.23
N ASP A 344 -11.88 -10.92 -5.01
CA ASP A 344 -12.99 -11.84 -4.74
C ASP A 344 -14.35 -11.23 -5.18
N TYR A 345 -14.56 -9.93 -4.98
CA TYR A 345 -15.74 -9.20 -5.45
C TYR A 345 -15.80 -9.14 -6.99
N GLN A 346 -14.70 -8.80 -7.66
CA GLN A 346 -14.64 -8.74 -9.12
C GLN A 346 -14.83 -10.11 -9.78
N ASN A 347 -14.35 -11.17 -9.12
CA ASN A 347 -14.55 -12.55 -9.54
C ASN A 347 -15.91 -13.13 -9.12
N LYS A 348 -16.80 -12.33 -8.50
CA LYS A 348 -18.16 -12.71 -8.08
C LYS A 348 -18.19 -13.84 -7.04
N ILE A 349 -17.13 -14.00 -6.26
CA ILE A 349 -17.11 -14.89 -5.09
C ILE A 349 -17.97 -14.28 -3.98
N ILE A 350 -17.92 -12.96 -3.83
CA ILE A 350 -18.79 -12.18 -2.97
C ILE A 350 -19.57 -11.15 -3.80
N ASN A 351 -20.75 -10.79 -3.33
CA ASN A 351 -21.53 -9.72 -3.92
C ASN A 351 -21.13 -8.34 -3.37
N LYS A 352 -21.71 -7.28 -3.93
CA LYS A 352 -21.39 -5.90 -3.57
C LYS A 352 -21.76 -5.55 -2.12
N ASP A 353 -22.88 -6.06 -1.62
CA ASP A 353 -23.33 -5.78 -0.26
C ASP A 353 -22.41 -6.45 0.76
N GLU A 354 -22.01 -7.70 0.51
CA GLU A 354 -20.99 -8.40 1.32
C GLU A 354 -19.65 -7.66 1.29
N PHE A 355 -19.21 -7.18 0.13
CA PHE A 355 -17.97 -6.42 0.02
C PHE A 355 -18.02 -5.13 0.85
N ILE A 356 -19.10 -4.35 0.73
CA ILE A 356 -19.35 -3.15 1.52
C ILE A 356 -19.36 -3.46 3.01
N GLU A 357 -19.96 -4.58 3.40
CA GLU A 357 -20.03 -4.99 4.79
C GLU A 357 -18.65 -5.35 5.36
N ILE A 358 -17.80 -6.08 4.61
CA ILE A 358 -16.42 -6.37 5.00
C ILE A 358 -15.61 -5.09 5.18
N LEU A 359 -15.76 -4.11 4.27
CA LEU A 359 -15.07 -2.82 4.36
C LEU A 359 -15.48 -2.04 5.62
N ASN A 360 -16.79 -1.88 5.85
CA ASN A 360 -17.33 -1.18 7.02
C ASN A 360 -16.92 -1.88 8.32
N PHE A 361 -16.94 -3.21 8.33
CA PHE A 361 -16.54 -3.99 9.50
C PHE A 361 -15.05 -3.83 9.80
N THR A 362 -14.20 -3.84 8.76
CA THR A 362 -12.76 -3.59 8.89
C THR A 362 -12.48 -2.18 9.42
N GLU A 363 -13.16 -1.18 8.89
CA GLU A 363 -13.10 0.20 9.36
C GLU A 363 -13.53 0.34 10.83
N ASN A 364 -14.67 -0.24 11.19
CA ASN A 364 -15.20 -0.27 12.55
C ASN A 364 -14.20 -0.92 13.53
N TYR A 365 -13.67 -2.10 13.19
CA TYR A 365 -12.65 -2.78 13.98
C TYR A 365 -11.43 -1.90 14.25
N ILE A 366 -10.88 -1.27 13.20
CA ILE A 366 -9.72 -0.39 13.32
C ILE A 366 -10.03 0.81 14.20
N PHE A 367 -11.18 1.44 13.98
CA PHE A 367 -11.57 2.65 14.70
C PHE A 367 -11.83 2.35 16.19
N ARG A 368 -12.58 1.29 16.51
CA ARG A 368 -12.78 0.83 17.89
C ARG A 368 -11.47 0.54 18.59
N ARG A 369 -10.53 -0.14 17.92
CA ARG A 369 -9.20 -0.40 18.49
C ARG A 369 -8.42 0.88 18.76
N ALA A 370 -8.52 1.88 17.89
CA ALA A 370 -7.89 3.18 18.09
C ALA A 370 -8.49 3.92 19.30
N VAL A 371 -9.81 3.83 19.50
CA VAL A 371 -10.52 4.36 20.68
C VAL A 371 -10.33 3.48 21.93
N CYS A 372 -9.82 2.26 21.82
CA CYS A 372 -9.47 1.46 23.01
C CYS A 372 -7.96 1.41 23.24
N GLU A 373 -7.18 2.28 22.57
CA GLU A 373 -5.72 2.35 22.67
C GLU A 373 -5.01 1.00 22.46
N ILE A 374 -5.61 0.13 21.66
CA ILE A 374 -5.04 -1.19 21.38
C ILE A 374 -3.91 -1.03 20.37
N PRO A 375 -2.66 -1.43 20.71
CA PRO A 375 -1.50 -1.21 19.85
C PRO A 375 -1.66 -1.80 18.44
N THR A 376 -1.25 -1.06 17.41
CA THR A 376 -1.42 -1.42 15.99
C THR A 376 -0.43 -2.47 15.48
N ASN A 377 0.58 -2.82 16.28
CA ASN A 377 1.69 -3.72 15.91
C ASN A 377 1.24 -5.10 15.42
N SER A 378 0.05 -5.54 15.85
CA SER A 378 -0.53 -6.83 15.46
C SER A 378 -1.21 -6.83 14.08
N LEU A 379 -1.69 -5.67 13.63
CA LEU A 379 -2.58 -5.54 12.46
C LEU A 379 -1.91 -6.08 11.18
N ASN A 380 -0.62 -5.78 10.98
CA ASN A 380 0.12 -6.22 9.80
C ASN A 380 0.15 -7.75 9.65
N LYS A 381 0.34 -8.48 10.76
CA LYS A 381 0.29 -9.95 10.75
C LYS A 381 -1.13 -10.48 10.63
N THR A 382 -2.09 -9.80 11.27
CA THR A 382 -3.51 -10.17 11.20
C THR A 382 -4.01 -10.13 9.75
N PHE A 383 -3.87 -9.00 9.06
CA PHE A 383 -4.46 -8.83 7.72
C PHE A 383 -3.68 -9.56 6.61
N ALA A 384 -2.36 -9.72 6.73
CA ALA A 384 -1.56 -10.45 5.72
C ALA A 384 -1.96 -11.94 5.57
N GLY A 385 -2.52 -12.54 6.61
CA GLY A 385 -2.94 -13.95 6.64
C GLY A 385 -4.45 -14.16 6.50
N LEU A 386 -5.25 -13.11 6.71
CA LEU A 386 -6.67 -13.23 7.03
C LEU A 386 -7.48 -13.97 5.95
N SER A 387 -7.32 -13.61 4.68
CA SER A 387 -8.07 -14.24 3.57
C SER A 387 -7.91 -15.77 3.53
N ARG A 388 -6.75 -16.30 3.93
CA ARG A 388 -6.47 -17.75 3.94
C ARG A 388 -7.18 -18.50 5.07
N GLU A 389 -7.62 -17.78 6.10
CA GLU A 389 -8.38 -18.35 7.20
C GLU A 389 -9.88 -18.45 6.86
N LEU A 390 -10.33 -17.70 5.85
CA LEU A 390 -11.74 -17.55 5.48
C LEU A 390 -12.28 -18.73 4.69
N TYR A 391 -13.53 -19.10 4.94
CA TYR A 391 -14.28 -20.08 4.16
C TYR A 391 -15.05 -19.37 3.04
N LYS A 392 -14.61 -19.56 1.80
CA LYS A 392 -15.10 -18.79 0.65
C LYS A 392 -16.60 -19.05 0.33
N ASN A 393 -17.15 -20.22 0.68
CA ASN A 393 -18.59 -20.51 0.47
C ASN A 393 -19.51 -19.81 1.48
N ASN A 394 -18.99 -19.40 2.65
CA ASN A 394 -19.70 -18.54 3.59
C ASN A 394 -18.77 -17.41 4.04
N TYR A 395 -18.39 -16.57 3.09
CA TYR A 395 -17.29 -15.62 3.22
C TYR A 395 -17.50 -14.61 4.34
N LEU A 396 -18.67 -13.95 4.35
CA LEU A 396 -18.96 -12.85 5.24
C LEU A 396 -19.05 -13.31 6.70
N ASP A 397 -19.81 -14.37 6.99
CA ASP A 397 -19.94 -14.90 8.36
C ASP A 397 -18.61 -15.45 8.87
N SER A 398 -17.87 -16.12 7.99
CA SER A 398 -16.49 -16.55 8.21
C SER A 398 -15.62 -15.41 8.70
N PHE A 399 -15.61 -14.31 7.95
CA PHE A 399 -14.82 -13.13 8.25
C PHE A 399 -15.23 -12.50 9.58
N LYS A 400 -16.52 -12.28 9.81
CA LYS A 400 -17.04 -11.73 11.07
C LYS A 400 -16.61 -12.57 12.27
N SER A 401 -16.75 -13.89 12.15
CA SER A 401 -16.42 -14.85 13.21
C SER A 401 -14.93 -14.85 13.55
N VAL A 402 -14.05 -14.85 12.54
CA VAL A 402 -12.60 -14.76 12.76
C VAL A 402 -12.23 -13.45 13.45
N MET A 403 -12.82 -12.33 13.04
CA MET A 403 -12.51 -11.02 13.60
C MET A 403 -12.99 -10.85 15.04
N VAL A 404 -14.22 -11.29 15.36
CA VAL A 404 -14.75 -11.26 16.74
C VAL A 404 -14.06 -12.29 17.63
N GLY A 405 -13.64 -13.43 17.08
CA GLY A 405 -12.91 -14.48 17.82
C GLY A 405 -11.49 -14.12 18.22
N MET A 406 -10.94 -13.02 17.71
CA MET A 406 -9.62 -12.56 18.13
C MET A 406 -9.62 -12.21 19.63
N LYS A 407 -8.61 -12.69 20.36
CA LYS A 407 -8.46 -12.43 21.80
C LYS A 407 -7.28 -11.50 22.10
N THR A 408 -7.18 -11.04 23.35
CA THR A 408 -6.04 -10.27 23.88
C THR A 408 -5.76 -8.96 23.11
N TYR A 409 -4.55 -8.76 22.60
CA TYR A 409 -4.12 -7.56 21.86
C TYR A 409 -4.60 -7.53 20.39
N LYS A 410 -5.36 -8.54 19.96
CA LYS A 410 -6.05 -8.56 18.65
C LYS A 410 -7.57 -8.43 18.77
N ARG A 411 -8.10 -8.36 20.00
CA ARG A 411 -9.55 -8.42 20.25
C ARG A 411 -10.34 -7.32 19.54
N TYR A 412 -11.61 -7.62 19.30
CA TYR A 412 -12.63 -6.66 18.91
C TYR A 412 -13.22 -6.02 20.18
N PRO A 413 -13.03 -4.70 20.42
CA PRO A 413 -13.56 -4.07 21.63
C PRO A 413 -15.08 -4.15 21.72
N SER A 414 -15.63 -4.43 22.91
CA SER A 414 -17.08 -4.47 23.15
C SER A 414 -17.69 -3.06 23.20
N ASP A 415 -19.02 -2.95 23.09
CA ASP A 415 -19.73 -1.68 23.25
C ASP A 415 -19.44 -0.99 24.59
N ALA A 416 -19.41 -1.77 25.68
CA ALA A 416 -19.14 -1.25 27.01
C ALA A 416 -17.70 -0.71 27.15
N GLU A 417 -16.71 -1.42 26.59
CA GLU A 417 -15.32 -0.96 26.55
C GLU A 417 -15.20 0.31 25.70
N PHE A 418 -15.69 0.27 24.47
CA PHE A 418 -15.60 1.38 23.52
C PHE A 418 -16.26 2.66 24.07
N LYS A 419 -17.48 2.57 24.61
CA LYS A 419 -18.20 3.70 25.20
C LYS A 419 -17.42 4.33 26.36
N ARG A 420 -16.92 3.50 27.29
CA ARG A 420 -16.16 3.96 28.45
C ARG A 420 -14.90 4.72 28.01
N GLU A 421 -14.09 4.11 27.14
CA GLU A 421 -12.84 4.72 26.67
C GLU A 421 -13.07 5.99 25.84
N LEU A 422 -14.18 6.06 25.10
CA LEU A 422 -14.52 7.26 24.33
C LEU A 422 -14.88 8.46 25.22
N MET A 423 -15.54 8.22 26.36
CA MET A 423 -15.96 9.28 27.27
C MET A 423 -14.80 9.97 27.96
N ILE A 424 -13.73 9.23 28.29
CA ILE A 424 -12.59 9.74 29.07
C ILE A 424 -11.39 10.16 28.21
N ARG A 425 -11.40 9.87 26.91
CA ARG A 425 -10.25 10.13 26.03
C ARG A 425 -10.08 11.62 25.75
N ASP A 426 -8.82 12.04 25.65
CA ASP A 426 -8.39 13.22 24.90
C ASP A 426 -8.71 13.02 23.40
N VAL A 427 -9.91 13.42 23.03
CA VAL A 427 -10.40 13.37 21.66
C VAL A 427 -9.77 14.46 20.82
N TYR A 428 -9.32 15.58 21.36
CA TYR A 428 -8.74 16.64 20.53
C TYR A 428 -7.40 16.23 19.90
N ASN A 429 -6.52 15.63 20.70
CA ASN A 429 -5.20 15.18 20.26
C ASN A 429 -5.22 13.77 19.67
N PHE A 430 -6.38 13.11 19.66
CA PHE A 430 -6.57 11.82 19.01
C PHE A 430 -6.32 11.93 17.49
N ARG A 431 -5.56 10.99 16.93
CA ARG A 431 -5.26 11.03 15.48
C ARG A 431 -6.51 11.02 14.59
N ASN A 432 -7.59 10.37 15.04
CA ASN A 432 -8.80 10.14 14.25
C ASN A 432 -9.99 11.01 14.71
N SER A 433 -9.78 12.14 15.39
CA SER A 433 -10.87 13.01 15.88
C SER A 433 -11.72 13.58 14.76
N TRP A 434 -11.07 14.12 13.72
CA TRP A 434 -11.78 14.69 12.58
C TRP A 434 -12.62 13.63 11.86
N TYR A 435 -12.03 12.44 11.69
CA TYR A 435 -12.73 11.27 11.15
C TYR A 435 -13.99 10.96 11.97
N MET A 436 -13.83 10.86 13.30
CA MET A 436 -14.91 10.54 14.22
C MET A 436 -16.04 11.57 14.17
N LEU A 437 -15.71 12.86 14.33
CA LEU A 437 -16.71 13.93 14.38
C LEU A 437 -17.43 14.07 13.03
N ARG A 438 -16.71 14.01 11.90
CA ARG A 438 -17.31 14.03 10.55
C ARG A 438 -18.28 12.86 10.35
N LYS A 439 -17.92 11.67 10.83
CA LYS A 439 -18.76 10.48 10.67
C LYS A 439 -19.99 10.53 11.58
N LEU A 440 -19.84 10.97 12.83
CA LEU A 440 -20.96 11.21 13.75
C LEU A 440 -21.96 12.23 13.19
N GLU A 441 -21.48 13.31 12.58
CA GLU A 441 -22.31 14.35 11.97
C GLU A 441 -23.15 13.77 10.82
N ASN A 442 -22.48 13.09 9.89
CA ASN A 442 -23.06 12.62 8.63
C ASN A 442 -23.64 11.19 8.70
N PHE A 443 -23.73 10.58 9.88
CA PHE A 443 -24.30 9.26 10.05
C PHE A 443 -25.83 9.26 9.89
N ASN A 444 -26.35 8.28 9.12
CA ASN A 444 -27.78 8.04 8.91
C ASN A 444 -28.59 9.32 8.57
N THR A 445 -28.08 10.11 7.62
CA THR A 445 -28.78 11.30 7.09
C THR A 445 -28.73 11.30 5.56
N LYS A 446 -29.81 11.78 4.94
CA LYS A 446 -29.86 12.08 3.50
C LYS A 446 -29.36 13.50 3.20
N GLU A 447 -29.31 14.34 4.21
CA GLU A 447 -28.82 15.72 4.15
C GLU A 447 -27.42 15.76 4.75
N SER A 448 -26.43 15.27 3.99
CA SER A 448 -25.03 15.33 4.43
C SER A 448 -24.49 16.76 4.32
N VAL A 449 -23.75 17.19 5.33
CA VAL A 449 -23.12 18.50 5.39
C VAL A 449 -21.67 18.39 4.91
N ASN A 450 -21.25 19.28 3.99
CA ASN A 450 -19.84 19.44 3.65
C ASN A 450 -19.13 20.20 4.78
N LEU A 451 -18.08 19.58 5.33
CA LEU A 451 -17.32 20.09 6.48
C LEU A 451 -15.91 20.59 6.10
N GLU A 452 -15.59 20.75 4.81
CA GLU A 452 -14.26 21.18 4.34
C GLU A 452 -13.80 22.51 4.93
N ASN A 453 -14.71 23.47 5.11
CA ASN A 453 -14.42 24.78 5.70
C ASN A 453 -14.66 24.83 7.21
N CYS A 454 -14.91 23.70 7.84
CA CYS A 454 -15.10 23.63 9.28
C CYS A 454 -13.82 23.20 9.99
N SER A 455 -13.75 23.52 11.28
CA SER A 455 -12.68 23.09 12.19
C SER A 455 -13.29 22.51 13.46
N ILE A 456 -12.45 21.80 14.23
CA ILE A 456 -12.83 21.34 15.57
C ILE A 456 -12.82 22.57 16.49
N GLU A 457 -13.90 22.78 17.22
CA GLU A 457 -14.05 23.85 18.21
C GLU A 457 -14.25 23.28 19.61
N HIS A 458 -13.68 24.00 20.57
CA HIS A 458 -13.85 23.78 21.99
C HIS A 458 -15.00 24.66 22.50
N ILE A 459 -16.06 24.05 23.04
CA ILE A 459 -17.20 24.81 23.59
C ILE A 459 -16.70 25.65 24.78
N MET A 460 -16.13 24.98 25.78
CA MET A 460 -15.29 25.58 26.82
C MET A 460 -13.87 25.80 26.26
N PRO A 461 -13.37 27.06 26.18
CA PRO A 461 -12.12 27.40 25.49
C PRO A 461 -10.85 26.75 26.06
N GLN A 462 -9.78 26.69 25.25
CA GLN A 462 -8.49 26.13 25.66
C GLN A 462 -7.66 27.04 26.57
N ASN A 463 -8.00 28.33 26.63
CA ASN A 463 -7.22 29.31 27.38
C ASN A 463 -7.19 28.98 28.88
N GLU A 464 -5.98 28.87 29.45
CA GLU A 464 -5.76 28.63 30.88
C GLU A 464 -6.37 29.74 31.75
N ASN A 465 -6.42 30.98 31.23
CA ASN A 465 -7.03 32.11 31.91
C ASN A 465 -8.48 32.27 31.44
N LEU A 466 -9.36 31.35 31.86
CA LEU A 466 -10.78 31.43 31.59
C LEU A 466 -11.38 32.75 32.11
N SER A 467 -12.36 33.29 31.38
CA SER A 467 -13.09 34.48 31.83
C SER A 467 -13.84 34.21 33.13
N ALA A 468 -14.15 35.26 33.90
CA ALA A 468 -14.92 35.13 35.14
C ALA A 468 -16.28 34.45 34.92
N GLU A 469 -16.91 34.62 33.74
CA GLU A 469 -18.15 33.93 33.38
C GLU A 469 -17.94 32.41 33.27
N TRP A 470 -16.88 31.96 32.62
CA TRP A 470 -16.53 30.54 32.53
C TRP A 470 -16.19 29.95 33.90
N GLN A 471 -15.42 30.66 34.72
CA GLN A 471 -15.10 30.23 36.09
C GLN A 471 -16.38 30.08 36.94
N ASN A 472 -17.32 31.02 36.83
CA ASN A 472 -18.59 30.95 37.55
C ASN A 472 -19.48 29.79 37.10
N ASP A 473 -19.55 29.52 35.78
CA ASP A 473 -20.34 28.41 35.24
C ASP A 473 -19.78 27.04 35.68
N LEU A 474 -18.45 26.90 35.77
CA LEU A 474 -17.77 25.68 36.17
C LEU A 474 -17.68 25.50 37.69
N GLY A 475 -17.74 26.58 38.47
CA GLY A 475 -17.75 26.57 39.94
C GLY A 475 -16.35 26.67 40.58
N GLU A 476 -16.26 26.36 41.88
CA GLU A 476 -15.01 26.56 42.67
C GLU A 476 -13.83 25.73 42.17
N ASN A 477 -14.09 24.54 41.59
CA ASN A 477 -13.06 23.63 41.06
C ASN A 477 -12.88 23.75 39.53
N TRP A 478 -13.09 24.95 38.98
CA TRP A 478 -13.08 25.16 37.54
C TRP A 478 -11.75 24.75 36.87
N GLU A 479 -10.60 24.90 37.55
CA GLU A 479 -9.28 24.51 37.02
C GLU A 479 -9.19 22.99 36.78
N GLU A 480 -9.60 22.18 37.76
CA GLU A 480 -9.62 20.71 37.65
C GLU A 480 -10.61 20.23 36.59
N ILE A 481 -11.80 20.85 36.53
CA ILE A 481 -12.82 20.54 35.52
C ILE A 481 -12.31 20.92 34.13
N HIS A 482 -11.66 22.07 34.00
CA HIS A 482 -11.07 22.50 32.74
C HIS A 482 -10.05 21.48 32.26
N GLU A 483 -9.05 21.13 33.07
CA GLU A 483 -8.02 20.16 32.73
C GLU A 483 -8.61 18.79 32.34
N GLN A 484 -9.57 18.28 33.12
CA GLN A 484 -10.14 16.95 32.91
C GLN A 484 -11.01 16.87 31.65
N TYR A 485 -11.83 17.89 31.38
CA TYR A 485 -12.86 17.81 30.34
C TYR A 485 -12.52 18.56 29.05
N LEU A 486 -11.50 19.41 29.04
CA LEU A 486 -11.15 20.29 27.91
C LEU A 486 -11.13 19.56 26.57
N HIS A 487 -10.44 18.43 26.50
CA HIS A 487 -10.25 17.69 25.25
C HIS A 487 -11.21 16.51 25.07
N THR A 488 -12.24 16.37 25.90
CA THR A 488 -13.18 15.24 25.85
C THR A 488 -14.25 15.42 24.77
N ILE A 489 -14.88 14.33 24.33
CA ILE A 489 -15.94 14.37 23.32
C ILE A 489 -17.13 15.27 23.70
N GLY A 490 -17.39 15.43 25.01
CA GLY A 490 -18.44 16.31 25.51
C GLY A 490 -18.18 17.78 25.19
N ASN A 491 -16.92 18.21 25.26
CA ASN A 491 -16.55 19.61 25.06
C ASN A 491 -16.20 19.98 23.60
N LEU A 492 -16.13 18.99 22.70
CA LEU A 492 -15.74 19.22 21.32
C LEU A 492 -16.94 19.27 20.37
N THR A 493 -16.80 20.09 19.32
CA THR A 493 -17.75 20.13 18.21
C THR A 493 -17.08 20.55 16.90
N ILE A 494 -17.88 20.66 15.84
CA ILE A 494 -17.46 21.20 14.54
C ILE A 494 -18.17 22.53 14.28
N THR A 495 -17.44 23.49 13.73
CA THR A 495 -17.98 24.79 13.30
C THR A 495 -17.16 25.41 12.17
N GLY A 496 -17.81 26.22 11.33
CA GLY A 496 -17.16 27.09 10.35
C GLY A 496 -16.79 28.47 10.90
N TYR A 497 -17.24 28.81 12.12
CA TYR A 497 -17.10 30.13 12.74
C TYR A 497 -16.13 30.13 13.92
N ASN A 498 -15.10 29.28 13.88
CA ASN A 498 -14.15 29.11 14.98
C ASN A 498 -13.47 30.44 15.38
N PRO A 499 -12.93 31.25 14.43
CA PRO A 499 -12.34 32.54 14.76
C PRO A 499 -13.28 33.52 15.46
N GLU A 500 -14.57 33.52 15.09
CA GLU A 500 -15.59 34.41 15.66
C GLU A 500 -16.02 33.97 17.06
N LEU A 501 -16.09 32.66 17.31
CA LEU A 501 -16.46 32.08 18.60
C LEU A 501 -15.38 32.35 19.65
N SER A 502 -14.10 32.09 19.32
CA SER A 502 -12.93 32.40 20.15
C SER A 502 -13.12 32.00 21.64
N ASP A 503 -12.61 32.79 22.59
CA ASP A 503 -12.74 32.53 24.03
C ASP A 503 -14.03 33.12 24.64
N ARG A 504 -15.04 33.42 23.80
CA ARG A 504 -16.27 34.07 24.29
C ARG A 504 -17.00 33.17 25.31
N PRO A 505 -17.74 33.77 26.26
CA PRO A 505 -18.62 33.03 27.17
C PRO A 505 -19.63 32.17 26.41
N PHE A 506 -20.04 31.05 27.01
CA PHE A 506 -20.93 30.08 26.36
C PHE A 506 -22.21 30.70 25.79
N ILE A 507 -22.90 31.56 26.55
CA ILE A 507 -24.14 32.22 26.11
C ILE A 507 -23.91 33.06 24.84
N GLN A 508 -22.77 33.75 24.76
CA GLN A 508 -22.43 34.51 23.56
C GLN A 508 -22.14 33.59 22.38
N LYS A 509 -21.36 32.52 22.58
CA LYS A 509 -21.11 31.49 21.56
C LYS A 509 -22.40 30.83 21.07
N ARG A 510 -23.40 30.68 21.94
CA ARG A 510 -24.71 30.10 21.65
C ARG A 510 -25.58 31.04 20.81
N ASP A 511 -25.69 32.31 21.22
CA ASP A 511 -26.70 33.24 20.71
C ASP A 511 -26.24 34.16 19.57
N MET A 512 -24.94 34.29 19.33
CA MET A 512 -24.41 35.13 18.26
C MET A 512 -24.76 34.61 16.86
N GLU A 513 -24.68 35.48 15.85
CA GLU A 513 -24.78 35.07 14.45
C GLU A 513 -23.66 34.06 14.12
N GLY A 514 -24.01 32.92 13.54
CA GLY A 514 -23.09 31.79 13.33
C GLY A 514 -22.81 30.95 14.58
N GLY A 515 -23.44 31.27 15.71
CA GLY A 515 -23.31 30.57 16.99
C GLY A 515 -23.98 29.20 17.04
N PHE A 516 -23.75 28.48 18.14
CA PHE A 516 -24.23 27.11 18.31
C PHE A 516 -25.76 26.99 18.25
N GLY A 517 -26.49 28.04 18.66
CA GLY A 517 -27.95 28.04 18.72
C GLY A 517 -28.62 27.99 17.34
N SER A 518 -27.98 28.57 16.32
CA SER A 518 -28.43 28.58 14.93
C SER A 518 -27.65 27.63 14.02
N SER A 519 -26.76 26.80 14.58
CA SER A 519 -25.87 25.96 13.79
C SER A 519 -26.64 24.84 13.06
N PRO A 520 -26.44 24.64 11.75
CA PRO A 520 -27.06 23.54 11.00
C PRO A 520 -26.42 22.18 11.32
N ILE A 521 -25.27 22.16 12.00
CA ILE A 521 -24.50 20.97 12.32
C ILE A 521 -25.22 20.17 13.42
N ARG A 522 -25.51 18.89 13.15
CA ARG A 522 -26.23 17.98 14.04
C ARG A 522 -25.48 17.72 15.34
N LEU A 523 -24.15 17.75 15.34
CA LEU A 523 -23.33 17.71 16.56
C LEU A 523 -23.68 18.85 17.51
N ASN A 524 -24.08 20.02 17.03
CA ASN A 524 -24.45 21.18 17.86
C ASN A 524 -25.89 21.12 18.40
N ARG A 525 -26.69 20.12 18.02
CA ARG A 525 -28.08 20.00 18.49
C ARG A 525 -28.17 19.91 20.01
N GLY A 526 -29.09 20.68 20.57
CA GLY A 526 -29.35 20.79 22.00
C GLY A 526 -28.55 21.91 22.69
N LEU A 527 -27.48 22.43 22.08
CA LEU A 527 -26.71 23.53 22.68
C LEU A 527 -27.53 24.83 22.81
N SER A 528 -28.54 25.03 21.95
CA SER A 528 -29.46 26.19 22.01
C SER A 528 -30.30 26.27 23.29
N ALA A 529 -30.56 25.13 23.95
CA ALA A 529 -31.43 25.07 25.13
C ALA A 529 -30.67 25.17 26.46
N ILE A 530 -29.34 25.12 26.43
CA ILE A 530 -28.50 25.09 27.62
C ILE A 530 -28.25 26.52 28.09
N SER A 531 -28.48 26.81 29.37
CA SER A 531 -28.37 28.16 29.94
C SER A 531 -27.03 28.45 30.63
N LYS A 532 -26.24 27.43 30.93
CA LYS A 532 -24.88 27.51 31.48
C LYS A 532 -24.11 26.27 31.05
N TRP A 533 -22.80 26.38 30.86
CA TRP A 533 -21.97 25.25 30.45
C TRP A 533 -21.13 24.73 31.61
N ASP A 534 -21.69 23.77 32.35
CA ASP A 534 -21.08 23.16 33.53
C ASP A 534 -20.69 21.69 33.29
N VAL A 535 -20.12 21.05 34.31
CA VAL A 535 -19.70 19.64 34.25
C VAL A 535 -20.86 18.71 33.92
N ASP A 536 -22.05 18.95 34.46
CA ASP A 536 -23.24 18.13 34.21
C ASP A 536 -23.64 18.15 32.74
N GLU A 537 -23.61 19.31 32.09
CA GLU A 537 -23.91 19.44 30.66
C GLU A 537 -22.84 18.82 29.77
N ILE A 538 -21.55 18.93 30.15
CA ILE A 538 -20.45 18.26 29.44
C ILE A 538 -20.64 16.74 29.48
N GLU A 539 -20.91 16.16 30.66
CA GLU A 539 -21.08 14.73 30.83
C GLU A 539 -22.34 14.19 30.15
N LYS A 540 -23.48 14.89 30.28
CA LYS A 540 -24.73 14.53 29.57
C LYS A 540 -24.49 14.49 28.07
N ARG A 541 -23.79 15.50 27.54
CA ARG A 541 -23.46 15.55 26.12
C ARG A 541 -22.49 14.44 25.72
N ALA A 542 -21.44 14.19 26.51
CA ALA A 542 -20.49 13.12 26.26
C ALA A 542 -21.20 11.77 26.18
N ASN A 543 -22.07 11.46 27.16
CA ASN A 543 -22.85 10.22 27.17
C ASN A 543 -23.74 10.09 25.91
N ARG A 544 -24.47 11.15 25.55
CA ARG A 544 -25.32 11.17 24.35
C ARG A 544 -24.53 10.98 23.05
N LEU A 545 -23.36 11.60 22.93
CA LEU A 545 -22.50 11.44 21.75
C LEU A 545 -21.88 10.06 21.69
N SER A 546 -21.49 9.48 22.83
CA SER A 546 -21.00 8.11 22.90
C SER A 546 -22.09 7.08 22.60
N ASP A 547 -23.34 7.30 23.01
CA ASP A 547 -24.48 6.47 22.62
C ASP A 547 -24.70 6.51 21.10
N ARG A 548 -24.66 7.69 20.49
CA ARG A 548 -24.68 7.80 19.03
C ARG A 548 -23.49 7.12 18.37
N ALA A 549 -22.30 7.17 18.98
CA ALA A 549 -21.12 6.49 18.46
C ALA A 549 -21.30 4.97 18.42
N LEU A 550 -22.07 4.38 19.36
CA LEU A 550 -22.42 2.96 19.31
C LEU A 550 -23.37 2.61 18.16
N GLU A 551 -24.14 3.55 17.64
CA GLU A 551 -24.93 3.33 16.42
C GLU A 551 -24.04 3.36 15.16
N VAL A 552 -23.03 4.24 15.13
CA VAL A 552 -22.12 4.40 13.99
C VAL A 552 -21.14 3.24 13.88
N TRP A 553 -20.54 2.87 15.01
CA TRP A 553 -19.53 1.84 15.13
C TRP A 553 -20.07 0.76 16.05
N SER A 554 -21.19 0.13 15.71
CA SER A 554 -21.82 -0.89 16.55
C SER A 554 -20.94 -2.11 16.73
N TYR A 555 -21.04 -2.79 17.88
CA TYR A 555 -20.50 -4.13 17.96
C TYR A 555 -21.28 -5.03 16.98
N PRO A 556 -20.59 -5.90 16.23
CA PRO A 556 -21.26 -6.77 15.27
C PRO A 556 -22.30 -7.66 15.94
N ASP A 557 -23.52 -7.62 15.42
CA ASP A 557 -24.54 -8.62 15.73
C ASP A 557 -24.18 -9.89 14.95
N ILE A 558 -23.63 -10.87 15.65
CA ILE A 558 -23.41 -12.18 15.08
C ILE A 558 -24.24 -13.13 15.93
N SER A 559 -25.19 -13.84 15.32
CA SER A 559 -25.94 -14.85 16.03
C SER A 559 -24.97 -15.84 16.65
N ASP A 560 -25.15 -16.14 17.94
CA ASP A 560 -24.29 -17.08 18.68
C ASP A 560 -24.17 -18.42 17.93
N GLN A 561 -25.21 -18.82 17.19
CA GLN A 561 -25.20 -20.02 16.34
C GLN A 561 -24.22 -19.95 15.15
N ASN A 562 -24.07 -18.81 14.47
CA ASN A 562 -23.16 -18.67 13.33
C ASN A 562 -21.70 -18.49 13.78
N VAL A 563 -21.49 -17.77 14.90
CA VAL A 563 -20.19 -17.63 15.56
C VAL A 563 -19.69 -18.96 16.08
N CYS A 564 -20.54 -19.70 16.80
CA CYS A 564 -20.21 -21.01 17.31
C CYS A 564 -19.87 -21.94 16.14
N ASN A 565 -20.72 -22.07 15.12
CA ASN A 565 -20.42 -22.97 13.99
C ASN A 565 -19.10 -22.63 13.25
N PHE A 566 -18.71 -21.35 13.17
CA PHE A 566 -17.47 -20.96 12.49
C PHE A 566 -16.23 -20.92 13.39
N MET A 567 -16.30 -20.33 14.59
CA MET A 567 -15.20 -20.37 15.57
C MET A 567 -14.87 -21.81 15.97
N ASN A 568 -15.88 -22.68 16.06
CA ASN A 568 -15.74 -24.08 16.46
C ASN A 568 -15.14 -24.98 15.36
N SER A 569 -15.04 -24.51 14.10
CA SER A 569 -14.34 -25.21 13.00
C SER A 569 -12.96 -24.64 12.67
N SER A 570 -12.62 -23.43 13.16
CA SER A 570 -11.47 -22.67 12.64
C SER A 570 -10.30 -22.44 13.61
N ILE A 571 -10.50 -22.51 14.93
CA ILE A 571 -9.43 -22.12 15.87
C ILE A 571 -8.33 -23.19 16.04
N PHE A 572 -8.59 -24.48 15.77
CA PHE A 572 -7.61 -25.56 16.02
C PHE A 572 -7.29 -26.47 14.83
N VAL A 573 -7.95 -26.29 13.69
CA VAL A 573 -7.85 -27.21 12.55
C VAL A 573 -7.07 -26.56 11.42
N LYS A 574 -5.90 -27.12 11.08
CA LYS A 574 -5.20 -26.78 9.83
C LYS A 574 -6.18 -26.98 8.65
N PRO A 575 -6.10 -26.18 7.57
CA PRO A 575 -7.00 -26.30 6.42
C PRO A 575 -7.19 -27.75 5.92
N ALA A 576 -6.14 -28.57 5.94
CA ALA A 576 -6.17 -29.98 5.52
C ALA A 576 -7.11 -30.90 6.33
N PHE A 577 -7.44 -30.56 7.58
CA PHE A 577 -8.31 -31.36 8.46
C PHE A 577 -9.70 -30.73 8.65
N ARG A 578 -9.92 -29.52 8.12
CA ARG A 578 -11.20 -28.82 8.22
C ARG A 578 -12.26 -29.52 7.37
N ASP A 579 -11.87 -29.97 6.17
CA ASP A 579 -12.71 -30.80 5.30
C ASP A 579 -13.03 -32.15 5.94
N LEU A 580 -12.09 -32.72 6.70
CA LEU A 580 -12.31 -33.97 7.43
C LEU A 580 -13.33 -33.78 8.57
N TYR A 581 -13.18 -32.70 9.35
CA TYR A 581 -14.10 -32.37 10.43
C TYR A 581 -15.53 -32.16 9.93
N ASN A 582 -15.69 -31.37 8.86
CA ASN A 582 -17.00 -31.12 8.26
C ASN A 582 -17.65 -32.41 7.72
N LYS A 583 -16.87 -33.27 7.05
CA LYS A 583 -17.41 -34.56 6.58
C LYS A 583 -17.82 -35.50 7.71
N ILE A 584 -17.15 -35.44 8.87
CA ILE A 584 -17.60 -36.16 10.07
C ILE A 584 -18.95 -35.60 10.52
N LEU A 585 -19.09 -34.27 10.61
CA LEU A 585 -20.35 -33.63 11.00
C LEU A 585 -21.49 -33.95 10.03
N GLU A 586 -21.27 -33.84 8.72
CA GLU A 586 -22.24 -34.24 7.68
C GLU A 586 -22.68 -35.70 7.84
N SER A 587 -21.75 -36.60 8.19
CA SER A 587 -22.06 -38.03 8.35
C SER A 587 -22.89 -38.37 9.60
N ILE A 588 -22.97 -37.45 10.57
CA ILE A 588 -23.71 -37.63 11.83
C ILE A 588 -24.80 -36.58 12.03
N GLU A 589 -25.08 -35.74 11.03
CA GLU A 589 -25.99 -34.58 11.12
C GLU A 589 -27.40 -35.00 11.55
N ASP A 590 -27.90 -36.09 10.96
CA ASP A 590 -29.22 -36.66 11.27
C ASP A 590 -29.36 -37.18 12.71
N LEU A 591 -28.24 -37.30 13.43
CA LEU A 591 -28.18 -37.79 14.81
C LEU A 591 -28.09 -36.66 15.84
N VAL A 592 -27.88 -35.41 15.43
CA VAL A 592 -27.71 -34.29 16.36
C VAL A 592 -29.07 -33.79 16.82
N THR A 593 -29.40 -33.97 18.11
CA THR A 593 -30.60 -33.35 18.71
C THR A 593 -30.25 -32.08 19.47
N GLU A 594 -29.15 -32.13 20.23
CA GLU A 594 -28.56 -31.00 20.91
C GLU A 594 -27.04 -31.02 20.70
N SER A 595 -26.41 -29.84 20.70
CA SER A 595 -24.96 -29.73 20.66
C SER A 595 -24.49 -28.51 21.44
N SER A 596 -23.34 -28.65 22.08
CA SER A 596 -22.65 -27.57 22.79
C SER A 596 -21.15 -27.67 22.51
N TYR A 597 -20.41 -26.58 22.70
CA TYR A 597 -18.97 -26.59 22.49
C TYR A 597 -18.27 -26.15 23.77
N GLU A 598 -17.51 -27.07 24.36
CA GLU A 598 -16.85 -26.92 25.65
C GLU A 598 -15.42 -27.50 25.53
N ASP A 599 -14.47 -26.96 26.29
CA ASP A 599 -13.09 -27.45 26.39
C ASP A 599 -12.32 -27.72 25.08
N GLY A 600 -12.65 -26.97 24.02
CA GLY A 600 -11.98 -27.04 22.73
C GLY A 600 -12.45 -28.21 21.84
N GLY A 601 -13.63 -28.76 22.11
CA GLY A 601 -14.31 -29.74 21.25
C GLY A 601 -15.83 -29.56 21.20
N LEU A 602 -16.48 -30.24 20.26
CA LEU A 602 -17.92 -30.22 20.06
C LEU A 602 -18.57 -31.41 20.74
N SER A 603 -19.40 -31.15 21.73
CA SER A 603 -20.30 -32.11 22.36
C SER A 603 -21.57 -32.24 21.53
N ILE A 604 -21.95 -33.47 21.21
CA ILE A 604 -23.14 -33.83 20.43
C ILE A 604 -23.95 -34.79 21.29
N TRP A 605 -25.22 -34.47 21.49
CA TRP A 605 -26.15 -35.32 22.20
C TRP A 605 -27.37 -35.65 21.34
N ASN A 606 -27.69 -36.94 21.27
CA ASN A 606 -28.94 -37.42 20.71
C ASN A 606 -29.86 -37.80 21.87
N THR A 607 -30.86 -36.96 22.17
CA THR A 607 -31.74 -37.18 23.32
C THR A 607 -32.69 -38.36 23.15
N LYS A 608 -32.81 -38.94 21.94
CA LYS A 608 -33.66 -40.11 21.67
C LYS A 608 -32.93 -41.42 21.94
N THR A 609 -31.64 -41.47 21.65
CA THR A 609 -30.80 -42.68 21.80
C THR A 609 -29.85 -42.60 22.99
N ASP A 610 -29.84 -41.46 23.69
CA ASP A 610 -28.88 -41.12 24.76
C ASP A 610 -27.41 -41.20 24.33
N LEU A 611 -27.15 -41.12 23.03
CA LEU A 611 -25.80 -41.11 22.49
C LEU A 611 -25.15 -39.76 22.73
N TYR A 612 -23.99 -39.78 23.39
CA TYR A 612 -23.13 -38.61 23.55
C TYR A 612 -21.78 -38.82 22.87
N LEU A 613 -21.41 -37.86 22.02
CA LEU A 613 -20.14 -37.81 21.30
C LEU A 613 -19.44 -36.50 21.60
N PHE A 614 -18.12 -36.54 21.73
CA PHE A 614 -17.31 -35.33 21.83
C PHE A 614 -16.23 -35.31 20.75
N LEU A 615 -16.23 -34.29 19.90
CA LEU A 615 -15.29 -34.14 18.78
C LEU A 615 -14.28 -33.06 19.10
N ARG A 616 -13.04 -33.45 19.40
CA ARG A 616 -11.95 -32.52 19.72
C ARG A 616 -10.95 -32.44 18.56
N PRO A 617 -10.87 -31.31 17.84
CA PRO A 617 -9.90 -31.16 16.78
C PRO A 617 -8.48 -30.90 17.34
N GLU A 618 -7.49 -31.58 16.78
CA GLU A 618 -6.07 -31.45 17.14
C GLU A 618 -5.24 -30.98 15.94
N LYS A 619 -3.97 -30.61 16.18
CA LYS A 619 -3.09 -30.02 15.16
C LYS A 619 -2.95 -30.83 13.86
N ASN A 620 -3.06 -32.16 13.93
CA ASN A 620 -2.87 -33.07 12.80
C ASN A 620 -3.89 -34.23 12.74
N HIS A 621 -4.97 -34.19 13.53
CA HIS A 621 -6.02 -35.23 13.57
C HIS A 621 -7.25 -34.68 14.29
N ILE A 622 -8.34 -35.43 14.32
CA ILE A 622 -9.54 -35.13 15.12
C ILE A 622 -9.76 -36.30 16.06
N ASN A 623 -9.86 -36.03 17.35
CA ASN A 623 -10.26 -37.02 18.33
C ASN A 623 -11.78 -37.09 18.40
N VAL A 624 -12.31 -38.29 18.29
CA VAL A 624 -13.72 -38.61 18.50
C VAL A 624 -13.82 -39.41 19.79
N TYR A 625 -14.44 -38.81 20.79
CA TYR A 625 -14.70 -39.43 22.08
C TYR A 625 -16.11 -39.98 22.07
N PHE A 626 -16.22 -41.23 22.46
CA PHE A 626 -17.47 -41.95 22.62
C PHE A 626 -17.76 -42.06 24.12
N CYS A 627 -18.91 -41.55 24.56
CA CYS A 627 -19.44 -41.81 25.89
C CYS A 627 -20.20 -43.15 25.93
N ILE A 628 -19.68 -44.17 25.24
CA ILE A 628 -20.23 -45.52 25.23
C ILE A 628 -19.38 -46.38 26.18
N PRO A 629 -19.96 -47.15 27.13
CA PRO A 629 -19.20 -48.04 28.00
C PRO A 629 -18.28 -48.97 27.19
N PRO A 630 -17.03 -49.25 27.62
CA PRO A 630 -16.09 -50.06 26.84
C PRO A 630 -16.60 -51.46 26.51
N ASP A 631 -17.51 -51.99 27.34
CA ASP A 631 -18.11 -53.31 27.20
C ASP A 631 -19.20 -53.36 26.10
N GLU A 632 -19.67 -52.20 25.66
CA GLU A 632 -20.75 -52.00 24.67
C GLU A 632 -20.23 -51.47 23.32
N ILE A 633 -18.95 -51.06 23.26
CA ILE A 633 -18.34 -50.57 22.01
C ILE A 633 -17.95 -51.74 21.11
N HIS A 634 -18.56 -51.79 19.93
CA HIS A 634 -18.04 -52.61 18.84
C HIS A 634 -16.86 -51.92 18.17
N ILE A 635 -15.74 -52.63 17.95
CA ILE A 635 -14.53 -52.07 17.33
C ILE A 635 -14.42 -52.55 15.87
N PRO A 636 -14.65 -51.70 14.86
CA PRO A 636 -14.46 -52.06 13.45
C PRO A 636 -12.99 -52.31 13.09
N GLU A 637 -12.73 -53.12 12.06
CA GLU A 637 -11.37 -53.32 11.55
C GLU A 637 -10.76 -52.01 11.03
N GLY A 638 -9.52 -51.72 11.44
CA GLY A 638 -8.73 -50.59 10.93
C GLY A 638 -8.84 -49.28 11.72
N ILE A 639 -9.54 -49.27 12.86
CA ILE A 639 -9.58 -48.13 13.78
C ILE A 639 -9.01 -48.51 15.15
N LEU A 640 -8.19 -47.64 15.74
CA LEU A 640 -7.65 -47.83 17.09
C LEU A 640 -8.54 -47.09 18.09
N ILE A 641 -9.04 -47.79 19.10
CA ILE A 641 -9.79 -47.21 20.22
C ILE A 641 -8.92 -47.27 21.47
N GLU A 642 -8.70 -46.11 22.07
CA GLU A 642 -7.92 -45.94 23.30
C GLU A 642 -8.86 -45.67 24.49
N ASP A 643 -8.41 -46.04 25.69
CA ASP A 643 -9.13 -45.78 26.95
C ASP A 643 -9.22 -44.26 27.20
N GLY A 644 -10.45 -43.75 27.35
CA GLY A 644 -10.74 -42.32 27.47
C GLY A 644 -10.66 -41.76 28.88
N ARG A 645 -10.44 -42.61 29.90
CA ARG A 645 -10.62 -42.32 31.33
C ARG A 645 -9.82 -41.15 31.93
N ASP A 646 -8.85 -40.59 31.21
CA ASP A 646 -8.06 -39.42 31.66
C ASP A 646 -8.76 -38.06 31.40
N LEU A 647 -9.94 -38.04 30.81
CA LEU A 647 -10.73 -36.82 30.53
C LEU A 647 -12.16 -37.00 31.08
N GLU A 648 -12.71 -35.99 31.75
CA GLU A 648 -14.00 -36.06 32.48
C GLU A 648 -15.25 -36.34 31.59
N GLU A 649 -15.08 -36.60 30.28
CA GLU A 649 -16.16 -36.53 29.28
C GLU A 649 -16.20 -37.71 28.28
N GLY A 650 -15.63 -38.89 28.59
CA GLY A 650 -15.81 -40.07 27.73
C GLY A 650 -15.15 -41.37 28.21
N TYR A 651 -15.69 -42.51 27.80
CA TYR A 651 -15.16 -43.83 28.15
C TYR A 651 -14.10 -44.34 27.16
N SER A 652 -14.15 -43.90 25.91
CA SER A 652 -13.25 -44.36 24.83
C SER A 652 -13.05 -43.29 23.77
N ARG A 653 -11.89 -43.28 23.11
CA ARG A 653 -11.58 -42.32 22.04
C ARG A 653 -10.93 -42.96 20.82
N THR A 654 -11.09 -42.33 19.67
CA THR A 654 -10.31 -42.64 18.46
C THR A 654 -9.80 -41.38 17.77
N SER A 655 -8.65 -41.47 17.10
CA SER A 655 -8.03 -40.36 16.39
C SER A 655 -8.13 -40.54 14.88
N ILE A 656 -8.61 -39.51 14.19
CA ILE A 656 -8.96 -39.55 12.78
C ILE A 656 -8.09 -38.59 11.98
N THR A 657 -7.49 -39.12 10.92
CA THR A 657 -6.53 -38.40 10.08
C THR A 657 -6.93 -38.33 8.61
N SER A 658 -7.94 -39.11 8.19
CA SER A 658 -8.39 -39.21 6.79
C SER A 658 -9.89 -39.46 6.68
N THR A 659 -10.52 -38.97 5.61
CA THR A 659 -11.96 -39.16 5.36
C THR A 659 -12.32 -40.62 5.11
N SER A 660 -11.35 -41.45 4.72
CA SER A 660 -11.53 -42.90 4.58
C SER A 660 -11.87 -43.60 5.89
N GLN A 661 -11.66 -42.95 7.04
CA GLN A 661 -11.93 -43.50 8.35
C GLN A 661 -13.34 -43.16 8.89
N ILE A 662 -14.07 -42.27 8.23
CA ILE A 662 -15.42 -41.84 8.64
C ILE A 662 -16.42 -43.02 8.72
N PRO A 663 -16.47 -43.97 7.75
CA PRO A 663 -17.41 -45.08 7.81
C PRO A 663 -17.30 -45.94 9.07
N GLN A 664 -16.11 -46.00 9.68
CA GLN A 664 -15.88 -46.76 10.90
C GLN A 664 -16.49 -46.05 12.13
N ILE A 665 -16.53 -44.72 12.14
CA ILE A 665 -17.22 -43.94 13.19
C ILE A 665 -18.72 -44.20 13.12
N THR A 666 -19.29 -44.08 11.91
CA THR A 666 -20.73 -44.27 11.69
C THR A 666 -21.14 -45.70 12.03
N GLU A 667 -20.31 -46.70 11.74
CA GLU A 667 -20.56 -48.09 12.12
C GLU A 667 -20.62 -48.29 13.65
N ILE A 668 -19.72 -47.64 14.41
CA ILE A 668 -19.74 -47.69 15.89
C ILE A 668 -21.05 -47.10 16.41
N ILE A 669 -21.42 -45.93 15.88
CA ILE A 669 -22.63 -45.21 16.27
C ILE A 669 -23.89 -46.00 15.92
N ASP A 670 -23.99 -46.51 14.69
CA ASP A 670 -25.14 -47.28 14.22
C ASP A 670 -25.33 -48.56 15.03
N LYS A 671 -24.25 -49.26 15.38
CA LYS A 671 -24.35 -50.47 16.20
C LYS A 671 -24.83 -50.17 17.62
N TYR A 672 -24.40 -49.08 18.21
CA TYR A 672 -24.85 -48.65 19.54
C TYR A 672 -26.32 -48.22 19.55
N ILE A 673 -26.76 -47.48 18.53
CA ILE A 673 -28.15 -47.05 18.41
C ILE A 673 -29.10 -48.25 18.21
N ASN A 674 -28.62 -49.33 17.57
CA ASN A 674 -29.41 -50.51 17.23
C ASN A 674 -29.27 -51.69 18.23
N SER A 675 -28.41 -51.58 19.25
CA SER A 675 -28.26 -52.54 20.35
C SER A 675 -29.21 -52.22 21.50
#